data_AF-A0A2D8B9F9-F1
#
_entry.id   AF-A0A2D8B9F9-F1
#
_cell.length_a   1.000
_cell.length_b   1.000
_cell.length_c   1.000
_cell.angle_alpha   90.00
_cell.angle_beta   90.00
_cell.angle_gamma   90.00
#
_symmetry.space_group_name_H-M   'P 1'
#
loop_
_entity.id
_entity.type
_entity.pdbx_description
1 polymer ?
#
loop_
_entity_poly.entity_id
_entity_poly.type
_entity_poly.pdbx_seq_one_letter_code
_entity_poly.pdbx_strand_id
1 'polypeptide(L)'
;MDSARLEALVAWIGENPTLAGLVIFLIAFGDALVIVGVAIPAVPLLFAVGTLVGLGHVDGAYALACATLGAFAGDAISFWVGHRFGPQLRQRWPFYKHPQWLERGETTFRRHGMKSIIMARYVGAIRPFVPAIAGMLKMKLRQYVPASAIAALVWSATFLAPGWVFGTSLDLVAAVAGRLAIVLAVVLVLVAAIWAAVFYLWRWLGAHATGMLERALAWSHKHPVLGRYSEALIDPNRPESASLLLLAVVLGAAGWGFFTILISVGGGTAPSDLDLTVHHLMFGLRNPLADVPMAFLATLGDAVVLAPAVVGVFAWLLWRRRNIAAWHWLAAPGFALVLTWLLGYLLHMPKPPASTAVPGFSFPSASVTMATVVYGFFAVLIARELPGRNRAWPYVVAALVVGLLGFSRLYLGAHWLSDVLAGTLLGLLWIAALGIAYRRRVVRSFWVRPIATVFFVAVLGVAAWHGSRQADDILAKFDPPHSPASLAADAWWRGDWQAGLPARRNELRGRDAWPLNVQVAGPLDVLRTRLLLAGWQEYTVGGWYGLLQTLDKDATPLDLPVLPATHNGRAEVLVMARREHDGGRMQVLRLWTSPVVLQPGDQPLWIGTVHSLEFTRRLDFFSYWRALPGEESLLGPLREDAGDMQSALDVRSDEGLPVLRLRPPAND
;
A
#
# COMPACT_ATOMS: atom_id res chain seq x y z
N MET A 1 -20.42 -4.99 -7.37
CA MET A 1 -20.70 -6.29 -8.01
C MET A 1 -21.11 -7.20 -6.87
N ASP A 2 -22.37 -7.61 -6.79
CA ASP A 2 -22.91 -8.32 -5.63
C ASP A 2 -22.12 -9.61 -5.39
N SER A 3 -21.66 -9.85 -4.16
CA SER A 3 -20.88 -11.04 -3.79
C SER A 3 -21.55 -12.34 -4.23
N ALA A 4 -22.88 -12.39 -4.21
CA ALA A 4 -23.68 -13.51 -4.68
C ALA A 4 -23.48 -13.84 -6.18
N ARG A 5 -23.31 -12.84 -7.04
CA ARG A 5 -23.05 -13.06 -8.48
C ARG A 5 -21.63 -13.57 -8.72
N LEU A 6 -20.67 -13.11 -7.93
CA LEU A 6 -19.29 -13.60 -7.98
C LEU A 6 -19.24 -15.06 -7.50
N GLU A 7 -19.90 -15.38 -6.40
CA GLU A 7 -20.00 -16.75 -5.87
C GLU A 7 -20.70 -17.70 -6.85
N ALA A 8 -21.81 -17.28 -7.46
CA ALA A 8 -22.50 -18.07 -8.49
C ALA A 8 -21.62 -18.30 -9.74
N LEU A 9 -20.85 -17.29 -10.15
CA LEU A 9 -19.91 -17.41 -11.27
C LEU A 9 -18.78 -18.40 -10.94
N VAL A 10 -18.20 -18.31 -9.74
CA VAL A 10 -17.12 -19.21 -9.30
C VAL A 10 -17.64 -20.65 -9.15
N ALA A 11 -18.83 -20.83 -8.57
CA ALA A 11 -19.47 -22.14 -8.45
C ALA A 11 -19.75 -22.76 -9.84
N TRP A 12 -20.30 -21.98 -10.77
CA TRP A 12 -20.56 -22.44 -12.14
C TRP A 12 -19.29 -22.84 -12.90
N ILE A 13 -18.18 -22.09 -12.70
CA ILE A 13 -16.88 -22.41 -13.28
C ILE A 13 -16.32 -23.72 -12.71
N GLY A 14 -16.46 -23.95 -11.40
CA GLY A 14 -16.05 -25.19 -10.75
C GLY A 14 -16.87 -26.41 -11.20
N GLU A 15 -18.16 -26.22 -11.47
CA GLU A 15 -19.06 -27.28 -11.97
C GLU A 15 -18.84 -27.60 -13.46
N ASN A 16 -18.26 -26.68 -14.25
CA ASN A 16 -18.07 -26.84 -15.70
C ASN A 16 -16.62 -26.59 -16.15
N PRO A 17 -15.64 -27.45 -15.79
CA PRO A 17 -14.22 -27.23 -16.08
C PRO A 17 -13.90 -27.12 -17.59
N THR A 18 -14.62 -27.86 -18.44
CA THR A 18 -14.44 -27.84 -19.90
C THR A 18 -14.91 -26.53 -20.53
N LEU A 19 -16.00 -25.95 -20.04
CA LEU A 19 -16.47 -24.63 -20.47
C LEU A 19 -15.54 -23.52 -19.99
N ALA A 20 -14.96 -23.66 -18.80
CA ALA A 20 -13.92 -22.76 -18.32
C ALA A 20 -12.70 -22.74 -19.27
N GLY A 21 -12.24 -23.91 -19.73
CA GLY A 21 -11.18 -24.03 -20.73
C GLY A 21 -11.50 -23.32 -22.05
N LEU A 22 -12.74 -23.42 -22.53
CA LEU A 22 -13.20 -22.71 -23.73
C LEU A 22 -13.16 -21.19 -23.54
N VAL A 23 -13.60 -20.68 -22.39
CA VAL A 23 -13.56 -19.24 -22.08
C VAL A 23 -12.11 -18.74 -22.04
N ILE A 24 -11.20 -19.48 -21.40
CA ILE A 24 -9.77 -19.16 -21.36
C ILE A 24 -9.18 -19.11 -22.78
N PHE A 25 -9.52 -20.09 -23.61
CA PHE A 25 -9.14 -20.13 -25.02
C PHE A 25 -9.64 -18.89 -25.76
N LEU A 26 -10.92 -18.52 -25.62
CA LEU A 26 -11.52 -17.38 -26.31
C LEU A 26 -10.92 -16.04 -25.88
N ILE A 27 -10.60 -15.87 -24.60
CA ILE A 27 -9.91 -14.66 -24.08
C ILE A 27 -8.53 -14.53 -24.74
N ALA A 28 -7.72 -15.60 -24.70
CA ALA A 28 -6.38 -15.59 -25.27
C ALA A 28 -6.38 -15.48 -26.81
N PHE A 29 -7.36 -16.11 -27.45
CA PHE A 29 -7.60 -16.03 -28.89
C PHE A 29 -7.96 -14.61 -29.34
N GLY A 30 -8.93 -14.00 -28.67
CA GLY A 30 -9.35 -12.64 -28.99
C GLY A 30 -8.24 -11.60 -28.76
N ASP A 31 -7.40 -11.80 -27.75
CA ASP A 31 -6.23 -10.96 -27.49
C ASP A 31 -5.18 -11.01 -28.61
N ALA A 32 -4.97 -12.19 -29.19
CA ALA A 32 -4.01 -12.42 -30.26
C ALA A 32 -4.54 -12.05 -31.66
N LEU A 33 -5.85 -11.79 -31.78
CA LEU A 33 -6.46 -11.33 -33.03
C LEU A 33 -6.10 -9.86 -33.33
N VAL A 34 -5.74 -9.60 -34.58
CA VAL A 34 -5.48 -8.24 -35.07
C VAL A 34 -6.72 -7.38 -34.88
N ILE A 35 -6.56 -6.16 -34.38
CA ILE A 35 -7.63 -5.19 -34.03
C ILE A 35 -8.44 -5.59 -32.79
N VAL A 36 -8.96 -6.82 -32.72
CA VAL A 36 -9.78 -7.30 -31.58
C VAL A 36 -8.99 -7.29 -30.29
N GLY A 37 -7.70 -7.65 -30.34
CA GLY A 37 -6.81 -7.67 -29.19
C GLY A 37 -6.54 -6.30 -28.55
N VAL A 38 -6.90 -5.20 -29.21
CA VAL A 38 -6.84 -3.86 -28.60
C VAL A 38 -8.01 -3.63 -27.63
N ALA A 39 -9.15 -4.29 -27.86
CA ALA A 39 -10.36 -4.12 -27.05
C ALA A 39 -10.41 -5.07 -25.84
N ILE A 40 -9.73 -6.21 -25.89
CA ILE A 40 -9.79 -7.24 -24.85
C ILE A 40 -8.70 -7.00 -23.79
N PRO A 41 -9.06 -6.75 -22.53
CA PRO A 41 -8.09 -6.58 -21.45
C PRO A 41 -7.59 -7.95 -20.97
N ALA A 42 -6.78 -8.64 -21.77
CA ALA A 42 -6.39 -10.03 -21.49
C ALA A 42 -5.54 -10.20 -20.23
N VAL A 43 -4.73 -9.21 -19.87
CA VAL A 43 -3.85 -9.26 -18.68
C VAL A 43 -4.64 -9.44 -17.37
N PRO A 44 -5.61 -8.57 -17.02
CA PRO A 44 -6.40 -8.77 -15.81
C PRO A 44 -7.28 -10.03 -15.88
N LEU A 45 -7.76 -10.41 -17.08
CA LEU A 45 -8.55 -11.63 -17.25
C LEU A 45 -7.73 -12.90 -16.99
N LEU A 46 -6.52 -13.00 -17.53
CA LEU A 46 -5.63 -14.15 -17.30
C LEU A 46 -5.11 -14.19 -15.85
N PHE A 47 -4.92 -13.04 -15.22
CA PHE A 47 -4.63 -13.00 -13.78
C PHE A 47 -5.80 -13.57 -12.96
N ALA A 48 -7.04 -13.23 -13.31
CA ALA A 48 -8.22 -13.77 -12.65
C ALA A 48 -8.36 -15.28 -12.88
N VAL A 49 -8.12 -15.76 -14.11
CA VAL A 49 -8.06 -17.20 -14.42
C VAL A 49 -6.97 -17.90 -13.60
N GLY A 50 -5.78 -17.31 -13.53
CA GLY A 50 -4.70 -17.82 -12.69
C GLY A 50 -5.14 -17.92 -11.22
N THR A 51 -5.86 -16.92 -10.71
CA THR A 51 -6.39 -16.95 -9.34
C THR A 51 -7.32 -18.14 -9.12
N LEU A 52 -8.20 -18.44 -10.08
CA LEU A 52 -9.08 -19.62 -10.01
C LEU A 52 -8.33 -20.94 -10.06
N VAL A 53 -7.24 -21.01 -10.84
CA VAL A 53 -6.32 -22.16 -10.85
C VAL A 53 -5.68 -22.33 -9.46
N GLY A 54 -5.22 -21.24 -8.83
CA GLY A 54 -4.62 -21.29 -7.51
C GLY A 54 -5.58 -21.66 -6.38
N LEU A 55 -6.87 -21.33 -6.54
CA LEU A 55 -7.95 -21.76 -5.65
C LEU A 55 -8.34 -23.23 -5.84
N GLY A 56 -7.82 -23.90 -6.87
CA GLY A 56 -8.12 -25.31 -7.17
C GLY A 56 -9.42 -25.52 -7.97
N HIS A 57 -10.03 -24.47 -8.52
CA HIS A 57 -11.25 -24.60 -9.33
C HIS A 57 -10.97 -25.05 -10.77
N VAL A 58 -9.75 -24.84 -11.27
CA VAL A 58 -9.34 -25.21 -12.63
C VAL A 58 -7.94 -25.82 -12.59
N ASP A 59 -7.71 -26.92 -13.31
CA ASP A 59 -6.38 -27.51 -13.44
C ASP A 59 -5.40 -26.56 -14.16
N GLY A 60 -4.21 -26.38 -13.60
CA GLY A 60 -3.24 -25.40 -14.09
C GLY A 60 -2.62 -25.78 -15.43
N ALA A 61 -2.35 -27.06 -15.67
CA ALA A 61 -1.81 -27.53 -16.95
C ALA A 61 -2.86 -27.37 -18.05
N TYR A 62 -4.13 -27.66 -17.75
CA TYR A 62 -5.26 -27.46 -18.65
C TYR A 62 -5.46 -25.98 -18.99
N ALA A 63 -5.50 -25.08 -17.99
CA ALA A 63 -5.63 -23.64 -18.22
C ALA A 63 -4.47 -23.08 -19.07
N LEU A 64 -3.24 -23.51 -18.80
CA LEU A 64 -2.07 -23.11 -19.58
C LEU A 64 -2.14 -23.61 -21.03
N ALA A 65 -2.57 -24.86 -21.24
CA ALA A 65 -2.75 -25.44 -22.56
C ALA A 65 -3.82 -24.69 -23.36
N CYS A 66 -5.00 -24.43 -22.78
CA CYS A 66 -6.09 -23.68 -23.40
C CYS A 66 -5.67 -22.25 -23.77
N ALA A 67 -5.02 -21.52 -22.85
CA ALA A 67 -4.53 -20.17 -23.10
C ALA A 67 -3.47 -20.15 -24.22
N THR A 68 -2.53 -21.10 -24.20
CA THR A 68 -1.47 -21.22 -25.21
C THR A 68 -2.04 -21.52 -26.59
N LEU A 69 -2.99 -22.47 -26.68
CA LEU A 69 -3.66 -22.82 -27.93
C LEU A 69 -4.50 -21.66 -28.48
N GLY A 70 -5.24 -20.95 -27.62
CA GLY A 70 -6.02 -19.79 -28.01
C GLY A 70 -5.14 -18.69 -28.58
N ALA A 71 -4.10 -18.31 -27.84
CA ALA A 71 -3.18 -17.28 -28.26
C ALA A 71 -2.45 -17.64 -29.56
N PHE A 72 -1.99 -18.89 -29.69
CA PHE A 72 -1.35 -19.38 -30.90
C PHE A 72 -2.28 -19.40 -32.11
N ALA A 73 -3.54 -19.83 -31.93
CA ALA A 73 -4.55 -19.82 -33.00
C ALA A 73 -4.87 -18.39 -33.46
N GLY A 74 -5.02 -17.44 -32.52
CA GLY A 74 -5.24 -16.03 -32.85
C GLY A 74 -4.06 -15.44 -33.62
N ASP A 75 -2.82 -15.74 -33.20
CA ASP A 75 -1.61 -15.32 -33.90
C ASP A 75 -1.51 -15.92 -35.31
N ALA A 76 -1.93 -17.17 -35.50
CA ALA A 76 -1.93 -17.83 -36.79
C ALA A 76 -2.92 -17.16 -37.76
N ILE A 77 -4.13 -16.82 -37.28
CA ILE A 77 -5.12 -16.08 -38.06
C ILE A 77 -4.62 -14.67 -38.40
N SER A 78 -4.08 -13.95 -37.41
CA SER A 78 -3.52 -12.61 -37.61
C SER A 78 -2.36 -12.61 -38.61
N PHE A 79 -1.48 -13.61 -38.55
CA PHE A 79 -0.42 -13.82 -39.54
C PHE A 79 -0.99 -14.09 -40.94
N TRP A 80 -1.97 -14.98 -41.05
CA TRP A 80 -2.62 -15.31 -42.32
C TRP A 80 -3.31 -14.09 -42.95
N VAL A 81 -4.02 -13.29 -42.14
CA VAL A 81 -4.63 -12.02 -42.57
C VAL A 81 -3.56 -11.07 -43.10
N GLY A 82 -2.45 -10.91 -42.39
CA GLY A 82 -1.32 -10.10 -42.82
C GLY A 82 -0.68 -10.60 -44.13
N HIS A 83 -0.58 -11.92 -44.30
CA HIS A 83 0.00 -12.55 -45.49
C HIS A 83 -0.90 -12.40 -46.73
N ARG A 84 -2.21 -12.59 -46.56
CA ARG A 84 -3.20 -12.56 -47.65
C ARG A 84 -3.59 -11.14 -48.06
N PHE A 85 -3.83 -10.27 -47.08
CA PHE A 85 -4.37 -8.92 -47.28
C PHE A 85 -3.33 -7.81 -47.08
N GLY A 86 -2.04 -8.16 -47.01
CA GLY A 86 -0.98 -7.22 -46.63
C GLY A 86 -0.97 -5.88 -47.38
N PRO A 87 -1.08 -5.83 -48.72
CA PRO A 87 -1.15 -4.56 -49.45
C PRO A 87 -2.34 -3.67 -49.05
N GLN A 88 -3.49 -4.29 -48.76
CA GLN A 88 -4.73 -3.59 -48.38
C GLN A 88 -4.71 -3.16 -46.91
N LEU A 89 -4.08 -3.95 -46.04
CA LEU A 89 -3.92 -3.65 -44.61
C LEU A 89 -3.08 -2.38 -44.38
N ARG A 90 -2.08 -2.10 -45.24
CA ARG A 90 -1.27 -0.88 -45.19
C ARG A 90 -2.08 0.40 -45.32
N GLN A 91 -3.20 0.34 -46.05
CA GLN A 91 -4.08 1.49 -46.31
C GLN A 91 -5.20 1.63 -45.28
N ARG A 92 -5.34 0.68 -44.34
CA ARG A 92 -6.37 0.68 -43.30
C ARG A 92 -5.82 1.04 -41.93
N TRP A 93 -6.70 1.53 -41.06
CA TRP A 93 -6.36 1.80 -39.68
C TRP A 93 -5.96 0.49 -38.98
N PRO A 94 -4.91 0.45 -38.13
CA PRO A 94 -4.04 1.54 -37.69
C PRO A 94 -2.76 1.75 -38.51
N PHE A 95 -2.49 0.92 -39.53
CA PHE A 95 -1.22 0.91 -40.25
C PHE A 95 -0.96 2.17 -41.10
N TYR A 96 -1.99 2.80 -41.69
CA TYR A 96 -1.81 4.07 -42.41
C TYR A 96 -1.38 5.22 -41.50
N LYS A 97 -1.83 5.20 -40.22
CA LYS A 97 -1.56 6.27 -39.25
C LYS A 97 -0.20 6.09 -38.56
N HIS A 98 0.30 4.86 -38.53
CA HIS A 98 1.56 4.51 -37.88
C HIS A 98 2.48 3.69 -38.79
N PRO A 99 2.93 4.24 -39.94
CA PRO A 99 3.80 3.52 -40.89
C PRO A 99 5.13 3.07 -40.27
N GLN A 100 5.63 3.82 -39.29
CA GLN A 100 6.82 3.49 -38.50
C GLN A 100 6.78 2.10 -37.83
N TRP A 101 5.60 1.52 -37.59
CA TRP A 101 5.51 0.16 -37.01
C TRP A 101 5.95 -0.91 -38.01
N LEU A 102 5.68 -0.71 -39.30
CA LEU A 102 6.13 -1.60 -40.38
C LEU A 102 7.64 -1.51 -40.57
N GLU A 103 8.20 -0.30 -40.61
CA GLU A 103 9.64 -0.07 -40.75
C GLU A 103 10.45 -0.62 -39.56
N ARG A 104 9.96 -0.39 -38.34
CA ARG A 104 10.58 -0.97 -37.12
C ARG A 104 10.42 -2.48 -37.09
N GLY A 105 9.27 -3.00 -37.51
CA GLY A 105 9.04 -4.43 -37.64
C GLY A 105 10.06 -5.05 -38.59
N GLU A 106 10.22 -4.50 -39.78
CA GLU A 106 11.15 -4.99 -40.80
C GLU A 106 12.60 -4.98 -40.31
N THR A 107 13.07 -3.87 -39.73
CA THR A 107 14.43 -3.77 -39.19
C THR A 107 14.66 -4.72 -38.02
N THR A 108 13.67 -4.92 -37.17
CA THR A 108 13.77 -5.80 -36.00
C THR A 108 13.73 -7.27 -36.39
N PHE A 109 12.85 -7.67 -37.33
CA PHE A 109 12.80 -9.02 -37.87
C PHE A 109 14.07 -9.37 -38.66
N ARG A 110 14.63 -8.43 -39.42
CA ARG A 110 15.93 -8.64 -40.11
C ARG A 110 17.08 -8.85 -39.12
N ARG A 111 17.11 -8.12 -38.00
CA ARG A 111 18.22 -8.20 -37.01
C ARG A 111 18.09 -9.37 -36.02
N HIS A 112 16.88 -9.69 -35.55
CA HIS A 112 16.66 -10.61 -34.44
C HIS A 112 15.80 -11.84 -34.80
N GLY A 113 15.20 -11.88 -36.00
CA GLY A 113 14.50 -13.03 -36.55
C GLY A 113 13.42 -13.61 -35.64
N MET A 114 13.66 -14.82 -35.12
CA MET A 114 12.72 -15.53 -34.25
C MET A 114 12.56 -14.85 -32.88
N LYS A 115 13.63 -14.26 -32.34
CA LYS A 115 13.66 -13.65 -31.00
C LYS A 115 12.75 -12.42 -30.92
N SER A 116 12.58 -11.70 -32.03
CA SER A 116 11.73 -10.52 -32.06
C SER A 116 10.24 -10.83 -31.94
N ILE A 117 9.77 -12.01 -32.38
CA ILE A 117 8.37 -12.42 -32.21
C ILE A 117 8.05 -12.60 -30.73
N ILE A 118 8.95 -13.24 -29.99
CA ILE A 118 8.80 -13.46 -28.54
C ILE A 118 8.82 -12.12 -27.79
N MET A 119 9.81 -11.27 -28.07
CA MET A 119 9.96 -9.99 -27.37
C MET A 119 8.83 -8.99 -27.68
N ALA A 120 8.35 -8.96 -28.92
CA ALA A 120 7.32 -8.01 -29.33
C ALA A 120 5.96 -8.28 -28.67
N ARG A 121 5.76 -9.49 -28.12
CA ARG A 121 4.58 -9.85 -27.32
C ARG A 121 4.49 -9.13 -25.97
N TYR A 122 5.58 -8.52 -25.51
CA TYR A 122 5.61 -7.71 -24.28
C TYR A 122 5.52 -6.20 -24.56
N VAL A 123 5.37 -5.79 -25.82
CA VAL A 123 5.27 -4.38 -26.20
C VAL A 123 3.79 -4.00 -26.38
N GLY A 124 3.20 -3.49 -25.30
CA GLY A 124 1.74 -3.39 -25.11
C GLY A 124 0.92 -2.86 -26.30
N ALA A 125 1.23 -1.67 -26.83
CA ALA A 125 0.40 -1.05 -27.86
C ALA A 125 0.51 -1.71 -29.26
N ILE A 126 1.56 -2.48 -29.52
CA ILE A 126 1.83 -3.05 -30.86
C ILE A 126 1.63 -4.56 -30.92
N ARG A 127 1.56 -5.26 -29.78
CA ARG A 127 1.51 -6.74 -29.69
C ARG A 127 0.50 -7.38 -30.65
N PRO A 128 -0.80 -7.00 -30.67
CA PRO A 128 -1.79 -7.67 -31.54
C PRO A 128 -1.50 -7.52 -33.04
N PHE A 129 -0.64 -6.56 -33.42
CA PHE A 129 -0.29 -6.28 -34.81
C PHE A 129 0.97 -7.01 -35.28
N VAL A 130 1.79 -7.53 -34.36
CA VAL A 130 3.08 -8.18 -34.68
C VAL A 130 2.90 -9.39 -35.62
N PRO A 131 1.97 -10.34 -35.35
CA PRO A 131 1.65 -11.42 -36.29
C PRO A 131 1.31 -10.94 -37.70
N ALA A 132 0.45 -9.93 -37.79
CA ALA A 132 0.00 -9.38 -39.07
C ALA A 132 1.17 -8.72 -39.82
N ILE A 133 2.02 -7.96 -39.14
CA ILE A 133 3.23 -7.36 -39.72
C ILE A 133 4.18 -8.45 -40.23
N ALA A 134 4.39 -9.53 -39.49
CA ALA A 134 5.22 -10.66 -39.93
C ALA A 134 4.65 -11.34 -41.19
N GLY A 135 3.32 -11.47 -41.28
CA GLY A 135 2.62 -11.96 -42.47
C GLY A 135 2.80 -11.04 -43.67
N MET A 136 2.67 -9.72 -43.47
CA MET A 136 2.86 -8.69 -44.50
C MET A 136 4.27 -8.66 -45.08
N LEU A 137 5.27 -9.02 -44.27
CA LEU A 137 6.68 -9.14 -44.67
C LEU A 137 7.00 -10.51 -45.28
N LYS A 138 6.00 -11.38 -45.46
CA LYS A 138 6.12 -12.73 -46.04
C LYS A 138 7.18 -13.60 -45.34
N MET A 139 7.23 -13.51 -44.00
CA MET A 139 8.09 -14.39 -43.21
C MET A 139 7.72 -15.86 -43.45
N LYS A 140 8.72 -16.75 -43.55
CA LYS A 140 8.47 -18.17 -43.86
C LYS A 140 7.73 -18.84 -42.69
N LEU A 141 6.69 -19.62 -42.98
CA LEU A 141 5.86 -20.30 -41.97
C LEU A 141 6.69 -21.15 -41.00
N ARG A 142 7.72 -21.83 -41.52
CA ARG A 142 8.68 -22.64 -40.75
C ARG A 142 9.46 -21.86 -39.69
N GLN A 143 9.64 -20.56 -39.88
CA GLN A 143 10.30 -19.67 -38.90
C GLN A 143 9.28 -19.06 -37.94
N TYR A 144 8.06 -18.77 -38.42
CA TYR A 144 7.03 -18.11 -37.62
C TYR A 144 6.35 -19.04 -36.61
N VAL A 145 5.93 -20.23 -37.05
CA VAL A 145 5.18 -21.19 -36.21
C VAL A 145 5.91 -21.55 -34.91
N PRO A 146 7.17 -22.01 -34.91
CA PRO A 146 7.86 -22.34 -33.67
C PRO A 146 8.08 -21.11 -32.78
N ALA A 147 8.36 -19.94 -33.37
CA ALA A 147 8.49 -18.69 -32.63
C ALA A 147 7.21 -18.29 -31.91
N SER A 148 6.08 -18.39 -32.63
CA SER A 148 4.76 -18.03 -32.12
C SER A 148 4.31 -18.99 -31.02
N ALA A 149 4.55 -20.30 -31.19
CA ALA A 149 4.23 -21.30 -30.18
C ALA A 149 4.99 -21.06 -28.86
N ILE A 150 6.31 -20.82 -28.94
CA ILE A 150 7.12 -20.47 -27.77
C ILE A 150 6.64 -19.15 -27.15
N ALA A 151 6.38 -18.13 -27.99
CA ALA A 151 5.89 -16.85 -27.52
C ALA A 151 4.54 -16.97 -26.79
N ALA A 152 3.61 -17.76 -27.32
CA ALA A 152 2.29 -18.01 -26.75
C ALA A 152 2.36 -18.76 -25.42
N LEU A 153 3.23 -19.77 -25.33
CA LEU A 153 3.45 -20.53 -24.10
C LEU A 153 4.05 -19.65 -22.99
N VAL A 154 5.15 -18.96 -23.29
CA VAL A 154 5.84 -18.10 -22.32
C VAL A 154 4.92 -16.97 -21.87
N TRP A 155 4.15 -16.38 -22.78
CA TRP A 155 3.18 -15.33 -22.45
C TRP A 155 2.05 -15.84 -21.56
N SER A 156 1.43 -16.97 -21.92
CA SER A 156 0.36 -17.57 -21.10
C SER A 156 0.86 -17.89 -19.70
N ALA A 157 2.04 -18.51 -19.57
CA ALA A 157 2.66 -18.78 -18.28
C ALA A 157 2.95 -17.49 -17.50
N THR A 158 3.48 -16.45 -18.15
CA THR A 158 3.84 -15.19 -17.50
C THR A 158 2.62 -14.47 -16.92
N PHE A 159 1.46 -14.53 -17.57
CA PHE A 159 0.25 -13.83 -17.12
C PHE A 159 -0.66 -14.70 -16.22
N LEU A 160 -0.60 -16.03 -16.34
CA LEU A 160 -1.30 -16.95 -15.43
C LEU A 160 -0.56 -17.11 -14.10
N ALA A 161 0.78 -17.17 -14.10
CA ALA A 161 1.56 -17.49 -12.90
C ALA A 161 1.35 -16.54 -11.71
N PRO A 162 1.32 -15.20 -11.87
CA PRO A 162 1.07 -14.29 -10.75
C PRO A 162 -0.31 -14.51 -10.12
N GLY A 163 -1.32 -14.79 -10.95
CA GLY A 163 -2.67 -15.12 -10.49
C GLY A 163 -2.68 -16.47 -9.77
N TRP A 164 -2.00 -17.48 -10.31
CA TRP A 164 -1.90 -18.81 -9.71
C TRP A 164 -1.27 -18.74 -8.32
N VAL A 165 -0.11 -18.10 -8.20
CA VAL A 165 0.56 -17.88 -6.90
C VAL A 165 -0.36 -17.12 -5.95
N PHE A 166 -1.02 -16.05 -6.44
CA PHE A 166 -1.95 -15.27 -5.63
C PHE A 166 -3.11 -16.14 -5.10
N GLY A 167 -3.77 -16.91 -5.97
CA GLY A 167 -4.86 -17.83 -5.61
C GLY A 167 -4.44 -18.88 -4.57
N THR A 168 -3.26 -19.48 -4.72
CA THR A 168 -2.73 -20.44 -3.73
C THR A 168 -2.42 -19.80 -2.38
N SER A 169 -2.10 -18.50 -2.39
CA SER A 169 -1.79 -17.72 -1.19
C SER A 169 -3.02 -17.08 -0.54
N LEU A 170 -4.22 -17.17 -1.14
CA LEU A 170 -5.41 -16.52 -0.60
C LEU A 170 -5.83 -17.09 0.76
N ASP A 171 -5.63 -18.38 1.00
CA ASP A 171 -5.88 -19.00 2.32
C ASP A 171 -4.92 -18.43 3.39
N LEU A 172 -3.68 -18.10 3.00
CA LEU A 172 -2.68 -17.44 3.87
C LEU A 172 -3.04 -15.96 4.09
N VAL A 173 -3.43 -15.24 3.04
CA VAL A 173 -3.91 -13.86 3.15
C VAL A 173 -5.13 -13.81 4.07
N ALA A 174 -6.06 -14.75 3.94
CA ALA A 174 -7.21 -14.87 4.83
C ALA A 174 -6.78 -15.24 6.26
N ALA A 175 -5.86 -16.19 6.45
CA ALA A 175 -5.43 -16.67 7.76
C ALA A 175 -4.51 -15.70 8.54
N VAL A 176 -3.75 -14.84 7.85
CA VAL A 176 -2.66 -14.05 8.46
C VAL A 176 -2.77 -12.56 8.18
N ALA A 177 -3.37 -12.16 7.06
CA ALA A 177 -3.00 -10.89 6.45
C ALA A 177 -4.10 -10.19 5.63
N GLY A 178 -5.39 -10.40 5.90
CA GLY A 178 -6.44 -9.70 5.14
C GLY A 178 -6.25 -8.19 5.21
N ARG A 179 -5.95 -7.67 6.41
CA ARG A 179 -5.63 -6.26 6.66
C ARG A 179 -4.27 -5.86 6.07
N LEU A 180 -3.22 -6.67 6.27
CA LEU A 180 -1.87 -6.38 5.74
C LEU A 180 -1.87 -6.32 4.20
N ALA A 181 -2.55 -7.24 3.53
CA ALA A 181 -2.69 -7.25 2.08
C ALA A 181 -3.42 -6.00 1.58
N ILE A 182 -4.47 -5.56 2.28
CA ILE A 182 -5.15 -4.30 1.97
C ILE A 182 -4.20 -3.11 2.16
N VAL A 183 -3.45 -3.05 3.27
CA VAL A 183 -2.45 -1.99 3.50
C VAL A 183 -1.42 -1.96 2.37
N LEU A 184 -0.83 -3.10 2.02
CA LEU A 184 0.13 -3.20 0.92
C LEU A 184 -0.48 -2.79 -0.43
N ALA A 185 -1.72 -3.21 -0.71
CA ALA A 185 -2.44 -2.83 -1.92
C ALA A 185 -2.72 -1.32 -1.97
N VAL A 186 -3.18 -0.73 -0.86
CA VAL A 186 -3.42 0.72 -0.74
C VAL A 186 -2.12 1.50 -0.91
N VAL A 187 -1.02 1.05 -0.29
CA VAL A 187 0.31 1.66 -0.45
C VAL A 187 0.78 1.57 -1.90
N LEU A 188 0.62 0.42 -2.56
CA LEU A 188 0.99 0.25 -3.96
C LEU A 188 0.17 1.15 -4.89
N VAL A 189 -1.15 1.22 -4.67
CA VAL A 189 -2.05 2.11 -5.42
C VAL A 189 -1.68 3.57 -5.18
N LEU A 190 -1.37 3.95 -3.94
CA LEU A 190 -0.91 5.30 -3.59
C LEU A 190 0.39 5.64 -4.32
N VAL A 191 1.39 4.76 -4.30
CA VAL A 191 2.67 4.94 -4.99
C VAL A 191 2.45 5.09 -6.50
N ALA A 192 1.64 4.21 -7.10
CA ALA A 192 1.31 4.27 -8.52
C ALA A 192 0.53 5.55 -8.88
N ALA A 193 -0.43 5.96 -8.05
CA ALA A 193 -1.22 7.17 -8.24
C ALA A 193 -0.36 8.43 -8.11
N ILE A 194 0.51 8.53 -7.11
CA ILE A 194 1.44 9.66 -6.96
C ILE A 194 2.41 9.72 -8.14
N TRP A 195 3.01 8.58 -8.52
CA TRP A 195 3.90 8.52 -9.67
C TRP A 195 3.19 8.97 -10.95
N ALA A 196 2.01 8.44 -11.22
CA ALA A 196 1.20 8.79 -12.38
C ALA A 196 0.80 10.27 -12.34
N ALA A 197 0.29 10.77 -11.21
CA ALA A 197 -0.12 12.15 -11.05
C ALA A 197 1.04 13.11 -11.32
N VAL A 198 2.20 12.91 -10.69
CA VAL A 198 3.36 13.78 -10.91
C VAL A 198 3.87 13.67 -12.34
N PHE A 199 3.96 12.46 -12.90
CA PHE A 199 4.50 12.26 -14.25
C PHE A 199 3.59 12.83 -15.34
N TYR A 200 2.28 12.54 -15.27
CA TYR A 200 1.29 13.06 -16.22
C TYR A 200 1.08 14.55 -16.05
N LEU A 201 1.01 15.07 -14.82
CA LEU A 201 0.89 16.51 -14.56
C LEU A 201 2.11 17.24 -15.10
N TRP A 202 3.33 16.75 -14.85
CA TRP A 202 4.54 17.34 -15.40
C TRP A 202 4.55 17.33 -16.94
N ARG A 203 4.14 16.23 -17.56
CA ARG A 203 4.07 16.11 -19.03
C ARG A 203 2.98 17.01 -19.64
N TRP A 204 1.82 17.10 -18.98
CA TRP A 204 0.71 17.96 -19.39
C TRP A 204 1.08 19.44 -19.24
N LEU A 205 1.58 19.84 -18.06
CA LEU A 205 2.04 21.20 -17.80
C LEU A 205 3.18 21.58 -18.73
N GLY A 206 4.16 20.71 -18.97
CA GLY A 206 5.26 20.98 -19.90
C GLY A 206 4.80 21.20 -21.33
N ALA A 207 3.80 20.45 -21.79
CA ALA A 207 3.22 20.61 -23.14
C ALA A 207 2.38 21.89 -23.28
N HIS A 208 1.73 22.35 -22.19
CA HIS A 208 0.84 23.52 -22.22
C HIS A 208 1.49 24.80 -21.69
N ALA A 209 2.67 24.74 -21.05
CA ALA A 209 3.27 25.88 -20.37
C ALA A 209 3.52 27.07 -21.30
N THR A 210 3.97 26.82 -22.54
CA THR A 210 4.17 27.87 -23.55
C THR A 210 2.84 28.52 -23.95
N GLY A 211 1.82 27.72 -24.26
CA GLY A 211 0.49 28.23 -24.63
C GLY A 211 -0.28 28.88 -23.45
N MET A 212 0.00 28.48 -22.21
CA MET A 212 -0.52 29.15 -21.01
C MET A 212 0.18 30.49 -20.78
N LEU A 213 1.50 30.54 -21.01
CA LEU A 213 2.29 31.77 -20.94
C LEU A 213 1.82 32.81 -21.96
N GLU A 214 1.62 32.40 -23.21
CA GLU A 214 1.10 33.26 -24.28
C GLU A 214 -0.29 33.82 -23.93
N ARG A 215 -1.20 32.98 -23.41
CA ARG A 215 -2.53 33.41 -22.97
C ARG A 215 -2.48 34.36 -21.77
N ALA A 216 -1.62 34.08 -20.79
CA ALA A 216 -1.45 34.92 -19.61
C ALA A 216 -0.87 36.29 -19.97
N LEU A 217 0.11 36.33 -20.88
CA LEU A 217 0.66 37.56 -21.43
C LEU A 217 -0.41 38.32 -22.23
N ALA A 218 -1.13 37.65 -23.13
CA ALA A 218 -2.20 38.27 -23.92
C ALA A 218 -3.33 38.85 -23.04
N TRP A 219 -3.71 38.16 -21.96
CA TRP A 219 -4.66 38.68 -20.97
C TRP A 219 -4.06 39.86 -20.21
N SER A 220 -2.80 39.77 -19.78
CA SER A 220 -2.14 40.85 -19.06
C SER A 220 -1.99 42.12 -19.89
N HIS A 221 -1.69 42.00 -21.18
CA HIS A 221 -1.62 43.15 -22.11
C HIS A 221 -2.97 43.82 -22.31
N LYS A 222 -4.08 43.09 -22.14
CA LYS A 222 -5.45 43.65 -22.21
C LYS A 222 -5.88 44.32 -20.89
N HIS A 223 -5.20 44.07 -19.78
CA HIS A 223 -5.61 44.58 -18.47
C HIS A 223 -4.90 45.92 -18.14
N PRO A 224 -5.64 47.01 -17.86
CA PRO A 224 -5.09 48.38 -17.84
C PRO A 224 -4.04 48.67 -16.75
N VAL A 225 -3.99 47.87 -15.68
CA VAL A 225 -3.05 48.06 -14.54
C VAL A 225 -1.91 47.02 -14.55
N LEU A 226 -2.21 45.77 -14.93
CA LEU A 226 -1.28 44.64 -14.87
C LEU A 226 -0.33 44.59 -16.08
N GLY A 227 -0.74 45.13 -17.24
CA GLY A 227 0.09 45.15 -18.46
C GLY A 227 1.42 45.89 -18.33
N ARG A 228 1.51 46.89 -17.43
CA ARG A 228 2.75 47.66 -17.19
C ARG A 228 3.81 46.92 -16.38
N TYR A 229 3.42 45.93 -15.58
CA TYR A 229 4.33 45.19 -14.69
C TYR A 229 4.68 43.79 -15.23
N SER A 230 3.89 43.25 -16.15
CA SER A 230 4.08 41.90 -16.68
C SER A 230 5.27 41.77 -17.63
N GLU A 231 5.55 42.78 -18.47
CA GLU A 231 6.74 42.80 -19.33
C GLU A 231 8.05 42.83 -18.52
N ALA A 232 8.06 43.50 -17.36
CA ALA A 232 9.23 43.53 -16.47
C ALA A 232 9.43 42.23 -15.68
N LEU A 233 8.39 41.42 -15.51
CA LEU A 233 8.40 40.19 -14.71
C LEU A 233 8.53 38.90 -15.53
N ILE A 234 8.10 38.91 -16.81
CA ILE A 234 7.98 37.74 -17.68
C ILE A 234 8.58 38.08 -19.05
N ASP A 235 9.86 37.77 -19.23
CA ASP A 235 10.56 37.88 -20.52
C ASP A 235 10.26 36.62 -21.37
N PRO A 236 9.56 36.73 -22.53
CA PRO A 236 9.17 35.58 -23.36
C PRO A 236 10.37 34.81 -23.91
N ASN A 237 11.52 35.48 -24.04
CA ASN A 237 12.74 34.91 -24.63
C ASN A 237 13.59 34.12 -23.63
N ARG A 238 13.24 34.09 -22.34
CA ARG A 238 13.97 33.29 -21.34
C ARG A 238 13.31 31.92 -21.15
N PRO A 239 14.05 30.80 -21.26
CA PRO A 239 13.52 29.46 -21.06
C PRO A 239 12.99 29.19 -19.63
N GLU A 240 13.21 30.11 -18.69
CA GLU A 240 12.78 29.99 -17.29
C GLU A 240 11.40 30.61 -17.00
N SER A 241 10.86 31.46 -17.89
CA SER A 241 9.56 32.14 -17.71
C SER A 241 8.39 31.16 -17.61
N ALA A 242 8.39 30.12 -18.46
CA ALA A 242 7.43 29.02 -18.39
C ALA A 242 7.48 28.30 -17.01
N SER A 243 8.67 28.10 -16.45
CA SER A 243 8.81 27.45 -15.14
C SER A 243 8.33 28.34 -13.97
N LEU A 244 8.48 29.66 -14.09
CA LEU A 244 7.98 30.63 -13.11
C LEU A 244 6.45 30.69 -13.12
N LEU A 245 5.82 30.66 -14.30
CA LEU A 245 4.37 30.60 -14.43
C LEU A 245 3.81 29.31 -13.83
N LEU A 246 4.47 28.17 -14.05
CA LEU A 246 4.09 26.91 -13.42
C LEU A 246 4.14 26.98 -11.88
N LEU A 247 5.21 27.56 -11.31
CA LEU A 247 5.29 27.75 -9.86
C LEU A 247 4.21 28.73 -9.35
N ALA A 248 3.87 29.76 -10.11
CA ALA A 248 2.78 30.68 -9.75
C ALA A 248 1.40 29.98 -9.76
N VAL A 249 1.15 29.11 -10.74
CA VAL A 249 -0.07 28.28 -10.77
C VAL A 249 -0.12 27.33 -9.57
N VAL A 250 1.00 26.67 -9.25
CA VAL A 250 1.10 25.81 -8.06
C VAL A 250 0.87 26.62 -6.78
N LEU A 251 1.45 27.82 -6.68
CA LEU A 251 1.25 28.72 -5.54
C LEU A 251 -0.23 29.07 -5.35
N GLY A 252 -0.93 29.47 -6.42
CA GLY A 252 -2.34 29.80 -6.37
C GLY A 252 -3.23 28.59 -6.02
N ALA A 253 -2.97 27.44 -6.64
CA ALA A 253 -3.71 26.21 -6.38
C ALA A 253 -3.48 25.69 -4.95
N ALA A 254 -2.23 25.72 -4.46
CA ALA A 254 -1.90 25.31 -3.11
C ALA A 254 -2.51 26.24 -2.05
N GLY A 255 -2.49 27.56 -2.29
CA GLY A 255 -3.16 28.55 -1.45
C GLY A 255 -4.66 28.33 -1.40
N TRP A 256 -5.31 28.23 -2.55
CA TRP A 256 -6.75 27.94 -2.63
C TRP A 256 -7.12 26.66 -1.87
N GLY A 257 -6.37 25.58 -2.10
CA GLY A 257 -6.60 24.30 -1.42
C GLY A 257 -6.42 24.39 0.09
N PHE A 258 -5.36 25.08 0.55
CA PHE A 258 -5.09 25.24 1.98
C PHE A 258 -6.24 25.98 2.70
N PHE A 259 -6.70 27.11 2.14
CA PHE A 259 -7.81 27.86 2.72
C PHE A 259 -9.14 27.07 2.66
N THR A 260 -9.36 26.29 1.59
CA THR A 260 -10.54 25.41 1.49
C THR A 260 -10.56 24.38 2.62
N ILE A 261 -9.41 23.73 2.91
CA ILE A 261 -9.31 22.76 4.03
C ILE A 261 -9.47 23.48 5.37
N LEU A 262 -8.85 24.65 5.54
CA LEU A 262 -8.98 25.43 6.77
C LEU A 262 -10.45 25.77 7.06
N ILE A 263 -11.22 26.14 6.04
CA ILE A 263 -12.65 26.41 6.15
C ILE A 263 -13.44 25.13 6.45
N SER A 264 -13.14 24.00 5.79
CA SER A 264 -13.88 22.74 6.00
C SER A 264 -13.71 22.15 7.40
N VAL A 265 -12.65 22.51 8.10
CA VAL A 265 -12.35 22.09 9.49
C VAL A 265 -12.83 23.15 10.51
N GLY A 266 -13.79 23.98 10.11
CA GLY A 266 -14.36 25.02 10.97
C GLY A 266 -13.33 26.05 11.44
N GLY A 267 -12.35 26.37 10.59
CA GLY A 267 -11.24 27.25 10.96
C GLY A 267 -10.23 26.60 11.93
N GLY A 268 -10.19 25.26 12.00
CA GLY A 268 -9.29 24.52 12.90
C GLY A 268 -9.89 24.28 14.28
N THR A 269 -11.21 24.19 14.40
CA THR A 269 -11.91 23.98 15.67
C THR A 269 -12.47 22.57 15.83
N ALA A 270 -12.76 21.86 14.74
CA ALA A 270 -13.30 20.50 14.77
C ALA A 270 -12.91 19.70 13.51
N PRO A 271 -12.66 18.38 13.63
CA PRO A 271 -12.39 17.51 12.49
C PRO A 271 -13.58 17.43 11.54
N SER A 272 -13.29 17.27 10.25
CA SER A 272 -14.33 17.03 9.25
C SER A 272 -14.88 15.61 9.32
N ASP A 273 -16.06 15.37 8.75
CA ASP A 273 -16.63 14.02 8.66
C ASP A 273 -15.72 13.05 7.87
N LEU A 274 -15.00 13.58 6.89
CA LEU A 274 -13.98 12.84 6.14
C LEU A 274 -12.79 12.45 7.02
N ASP A 275 -12.37 13.32 7.94
CA ASP A 275 -11.30 13.02 8.89
C ASP A 275 -11.68 11.84 9.80
N LEU A 276 -12.90 11.84 10.32
CA LEU A 276 -13.41 10.75 11.17
C LEU A 276 -13.51 9.44 10.37
N THR A 277 -14.08 9.49 9.16
CA THR A 277 -14.23 8.31 8.30
C THR A 277 -12.88 7.69 7.96
N VAL A 278 -11.91 8.51 7.56
CA VAL A 278 -10.55 8.04 7.24
C VAL A 278 -9.84 7.52 8.48
N HIS A 279 -9.98 8.19 9.62
CA HIS A 279 -9.41 7.71 10.88
C HIS A 279 -9.92 6.32 11.26
N HIS A 280 -11.25 6.10 11.21
CA HIS A 280 -11.84 4.79 11.49
C HIS A 280 -11.40 3.71 10.50
N LEU A 281 -11.34 4.04 9.20
CA LEU A 281 -10.83 3.14 8.17
C LEU A 281 -9.36 2.76 8.42
N MET A 282 -8.50 3.73 8.69
CA MET A 282 -7.07 3.51 8.95
C MET A 282 -6.86 2.65 10.20
N PHE A 283 -7.60 2.94 11.28
CA PHE A 283 -7.53 2.15 12.51
C PHE A 283 -7.97 0.69 12.29
N GLY A 284 -9.00 0.47 11.47
CA GLY A 284 -9.44 -0.86 11.06
C GLY A 284 -8.39 -1.66 10.26
N LEU A 285 -7.41 -0.98 9.66
CA LEU A 285 -6.33 -1.60 8.88
C LEU A 285 -5.06 -1.90 9.70
N ARG A 286 -5.02 -1.55 11.00
CA ARG A 286 -3.86 -1.82 11.85
C ARG A 286 -3.53 -3.31 11.95
N ASN A 287 -2.25 -3.65 11.85
CA ASN A 287 -1.71 -5.00 11.92
C ASN A 287 -0.24 -4.94 12.37
N PRO A 288 0.21 -5.76 13.35
CA PRO A 288 1.59 -5.77 13.85
C PRO A 288 2.67 -5.79 12.77
N LEU A 289 2.46 -6.53 11.68
CA LEU A 289 3.41 -6.59 10.57
C LEU A 289 3.45 -5.27 9.78
N ALA A 290 2.33 -4.59 9.59
CA ALA A 290 2.28 -3.28 8.91
C ALA A 290 2.64 -2.11 9.84
N ASP A 291 2.37 -2.23 11.13
CA ASP A 291 2.66 -1.23 12.16
C ASP A 291 4.15 -0.86 12.21
N VAL A 292 5.05 -1.85 12.21
CA VAL A 292 6.51 -1.62 12.23
C VAL A 292 7.03 -0.80 11.03
N PRO A 293 6.79 -1.18 9.76
CA PRO A 293 7.23 -0.38 8.62
C PRO A 293 6.51 0.98 8.56
N MET A 294 5.26 1.09 9.02
CA MET A 294 4.58 2.39 9.10
C MET A 294 5.20 3.29 10.15
N ALA A 295 5.56 2.77 11.34
CA ALA A 295 6.30 3.51 12.35
C ALA A 295 7.67 3.96 11.82
N PHE A 296 8.38 3.09 11.09
CA PHE A 296 9.63 3.46 10.42
C PHE A 296 9.43 4.62 9.43
N LEU A 297 8.44 4.52 8.53
CA LEU A 297 8.13 5.57 7.57
C LEU A 297 7.72 6.89 8.24
N ALA A 298 7.11 6.84 9.42
CA ALA A 298 6.73 8.03 10.19
C ALA A 298 7.94 8.87 10.57
N THR A 299 9.10 8.23 10.80
CA THR A 299 10.34 8.91 11.21
C THR A 299 10.98 9.74 10.09
N LEU A 300 10.62 9.52 8.82
CA LEU A 300 11.16 10.28 7.69
C LEU A 300 10.86 11.79 7.74
N GLY A 301 9.87 12.18 8.54
CA GLY A 301 9.51 13.57 8.81
C GLY A 301 10.04 14.12 10.13
N ASP A 302 10.76 13.33 10.92
CA ASP A 302 11.27 13.77 12.22
C ASP A 302 12.47 14.72 12.05
N ALA A 303 12.55 15.71 12.94
CA ALA A 303 13.65 16.68 12.92
C ALA A 303 15.04 16.01 13.05
N VAL A 304 15.13 14.89 13.78
CA VAL A 304 16.37 14.12 13.94
C VAL A 304 16.88 13.58 12.60
N VAL A 305 15.98 13.18 11.69
CA VAL A 305 16.34 12.66 10.36
C VAL A 305 16.61 13.81 9.38
N LEU A 306 15.78 14.86 9.41
CA LEU A 306 15.88 15.96 8.45
C LEU A 306 17.04 16.93 8.75
N ALA A 307 17.33 17.22 10.02
CA ALA A 307 18.32 18.23 10.40
C ALA A 307 19.75 17.91 9.93
N PRO A 308 20.29 16.68 10.08
CA PRO A 308 21.60 16.32 9.56
C PRO A 308 21.70 16.47 8.05
N ALA A 309 20.64 16.12 7.31
CA ALA A 309 20.58 16.29 5.86
C ALA A 309 20.57 17.77 5.45
N VAL A 310 19.80 18.60 6.17
CA VAL A 310 19.76 20.06 5.97
C VAL A 310 21.13 20.68 6.23
N VAL A 311 21.77 20.36 7.36
CA VAL A 311 23.10 20.86 7.74
C VAL A 311 24.17 20.39 6.76
N GLY A 312 24.15 19.11 6.37
CA GLY A 312 25.11 18.54 5.42
C GLY A 312 25.07 19.22 4.05
N VAL A 313 23.85 19.43 3.50
CA VAL A 313 23.67 20.16 2.23
C VAL A 313 24.07 21.62 2.38
N PHE A 314 23.71 22.28 3.48
CA PHE A 314 24.09 23.68 3.74
C PHE A 314 25.62 23.85 3.80
N ALA A 315 26.31 23.00 4.59
CA ALA A 315 27.76 23.02 4.72
C ALA A 315 28.45 22.76 3.37
N TRP A 316 27.95 21.80 2.58
CA TRP A 316 28.48 21.54 1.25
C TRP A 316 28.33 22.73 0.30
N LEU A 317 27.15 23.37 0.30
CA LEU A 317 26.89 24.56 -0.53
C LEU A 317 27.76 25.74 -0.12
N LEU A 318 27.97 25.94 1.19
CA LEU A 318 28.85 26.97 1.73
C LEU A 318 30.32 26.69 1.38
N TRP A 319 30.78 25.45 1.52
CA TRP A 319 32.14 25.03 1.15
C TRP A 319 32.42 25.26 -0.34
N ARG A 320 31.41 25.04 -1.21
CA ARG A 320 31.48 25.33 -2.65
C ARG A 320 31.25 26.81 -2.99
N ARG A 321 31.22 27.71 -1.99
CA ARG A 321 31.00 29.16 -2.12
C ARG A 321 29.70 29.53 -2.86
N ARG A 322 28.63 28.74 -2.66
CA ARG A 322 27.30 28.96 -3.27
C ARG A 322 26.33 29.60 -2.27
N ASN A 323 26.70 30.79 -1.76
CA ASN A 323 26.02 31.46 -0.65
C ASN A 323 24.52 31.69 -0.88
N ILE A 324 24.12 32.12 -2.09
CA ILE A 324 22.70 32.36 -2.40
C ILE A 324 21.90 31.06 -2.26
N ALA A 325 22.37 29.96 -2.84
CA ALA A 325 21.70 28.66 -2.75
C ALA A 325 21.68 28.13 -1.32
N ALA A 326 22.79 28.29 -0.57
CA ALA A 326 22.89 27.88 0.84
C ALA A 326 21.85 28.59 1.71
N TRP A 327 21.72 29.92 1.60
CA TRP A 327 20.76 30.68 2.40
C TRP A 327 19.31 30.39 2.02
N HIS A 328 18.98 30.18 0.73
CA HIS A 328 17.64 29.75 0.34
C HIS A 328 17.34 28.34 0.87
N TRP A 329 18.33 27.43 0.82
CA TRP A 329 18.21 26.09 1.40
C TRP A 329 17.96 26.11 2.91
N LEU A 330 18.60 27.00 3.67
CA LEU A 330 18.36 27.15 5.10
C LEU A 330 17.03 27.84 5.41
N ALA A 331 16.66 28.85 4.62
CA ALA A 331 15.41 29.58 4.78
C ALA A 331 14.17 28.70 4.56
N ALA A 332 14.27 27.68 3.70
CA ALA A 332 13.19 26.73 3.43
C ALA A 332 12.65 26.08 4.73
N PRO A 333 13.41 25.22 5.44
CA PRO A 333 12.97 24.60 6.69
C PRO A 333 12.77 25.62 7.81
N GLY A 334 13.60 26.67 7.89
CA GLY A 334 13.51 27.67 8.97
C GLY A 334 12.16 28.39 9.01
N PHE A 335 11.67 28.84 7.85
CA PHE A 335 10.36 29.48 7.77
C PHE A 335 9.22 28.48 8.03
N ALA A 336 9.32 27.26 7.51
CA ALA A 336 8.32 26.23 7.72
C ALA A 336 8.14 25.88 9.21
N LEU A 337 9.24 25.81 9.97
CA LEU A 337 9.21 25.62 11.43
C LEU A 337 8.48 26.77 12.13
N VAL A 338 8.84 28.03 11.83
CA VAL A 338 8.22 29.21 12.46
C VAL A 338 6.74 29.30 12.13
N LEU A 339 6.38 29.08 10.86
CA LEU A 339 4.99 29.19 10.41
C LEU A 339 4.10 28.09 11.00
N THR A 340 4.57 26.85 11.04
CA THR A 340 3.80 25.74 11.64
C THR A 340 3.65 25.91 13.15
N TRP A 341 4.67 26.41 13.85
CA TRP A 341 4.59 26.77 15.26
C TRP A 341 3.56 27.88 15.51
N LEU A 342 3.59 28.95 14.71
CA LEU A 342 2.65 30.06 14.81
C LEU A 342 1.20 29.59 14.55
N LEU A 343 0.97 28.81 13.49
CA LEU A 343 -0.35 28.28 13.18
C LEU A 343 -0.85 27.33 14.26
N GLY A 344 0.00 26.47 14.82
CA GLY A 344 -0.38 25.59 15.92
C GLY A 344 -0.78 26.36 17.18
N TYR A 345 -0.13 27.49 17.46
CA TYR A 345 -0.51 28.37 18.57
C TYR A 345 -1.85 29.09 18.33
N LEU A 346 -2.13 29.49 17.07
CA LEU A 346 -3.35 30.20 16.72
C LEU A 346 -4.57 29.26 16.59
N LEU A 347 -4.36 28.02 16.16
CA LEU A 347 -5.41 27.05 15.81
C LEU A 347 -5.48 25.93 16.85
N HIS A 348 -6.59 25.85 17.58
CA HIS A 348 -6.80 24.89 18.66
C HIS A 348 -7.52 23.62 18.17
N MET A 349 -6.90 22.93 17.21
CA MET A 349 -7.47 21.71 16.63
C MET A 349 -7.36 20.53 17.61
N PRO A 350 -8.47 19.85 17.96
CA PRO A 350 -8.41 18.64 18.78
C PRO A 350 -7.66 17.53 18.05
N LYS A 351 -6.81 16.83 18.79
CA LYS A 351 -6.01 15.71 18.26
C LYS A 351 -6.86 14.45 18.07
N PRO A 352 -6.48 13.55 17.14
CA PRO A 352 -7.03 12.20 17.11
C PRO A 352 -6.82 11.49 18.46
N PRO A 353 -7.75 10.61 18.88
CA PRO A 353 -7.68 9.92 20.19
C PRO A 353 -6.32 9.29 20.48
N ALA A 354 -5.71 8.66 19.47
CA ALA A 354 -4.41 8.00 19.56
C ALA A 354 -3.21 8.92 19.82
N SER A 355 -3.34 10.24 19.64
CA SER A 355 -2.25 11.20 19.80
C SER A 355 -2.48 12.21 20.93
N THR A 356 -3.56 12.04 21.70
CA THR A 356 -3.92 12.90 22.84
C THR A 356 -2.85 12.92 23.93
N ALA A 357 -2.19 11.79 24.17
CA ALA A 357 -1.11 11.66 25.15
C ALA A 357 0.23 12.29 24.69
N VAL A 358 0.38 12.60 23.39
CA VAL A 358 1.62 13.15 22.85
C VAL A 358 1.58 14.68 22.89
N PRO A 359 2.58 15.38 23.45
CA PRO A 359 2.62 16.84 23.46
C PRO A 359 2.78 17.43 22.04
N GLY A 360 2.21 18.62 21.79
CA GLY A 360 2.30 19.34 20.51
C GLY A 360 0.94 19.75 19.94
N PHE A 361 0.90 20.28 18.71
CA PHE A 361 -0.35 20.71 18.03
C PHE A 361 -0.78 19.70 16.95
N SER A 362 -2.09 19.66 16.63
CA SER A 362 -2.61 18.75 15.58
C SER A 362 -2.46 19.35 14.18
N PHE A 363 -2.88 20.60 14.00
CA PHE A 363 -3.04 21.23 12.69
C PHE A 363 -2.15 22.46 12.52
N PRO A 364 -1.50 22.63 11.35
CA PRO A 364 -1.20 21.59 10.35
C PRO A 364 -0.12 20.62 10.86
N SER A 365 0.03 19.45 10.24
CA SER A 365 1.06 18.49 10.66
C SER A 365 2.47 19.02 10.38
N ALA A 366 3.19 19.40 11.44
CA ALA A 366 4.53 19.98 11.34
C ALA A 366 5.55 19.04 10.66
N SER A 367 5.52 17.74 10.98
CA SER A 367 6.41 16.74 10.36
C SER A 367 6.15 16.60 8.85
N VAL A 368 4.88 16.62 8.43
CA VAL A 368 4.52 16.54 7.01
C VAL A 368 4.89 17.83 6.28
N THR A 369 4.64 19.00 6.86
CA THR A 369 5.07 20.28 6.28
C THR A 369 6.59 20.34 6.13
N MET A 370 7.33 19.96 7.17
CA MET A 370 8.79 19.95 7.15
C MET A 370 9.35 18.99 6.11
N ALA A 371 8.85 17.77 6.05
CA ALA A 371 9.24 16.82 5.00
C ALA A 371 8.90 17.36 3.61
N THR A 372 7.70 17.93 3.42
CA THR A 372 7.29 18.53 2.15
C THR A 372 8.27 19.60 1.72
N VAL A 373 8.62 20.53 2.62
CA VAL A 373 9.54 21.63 2.32
C VAL A 373 10.96 21.14 2.07
N VAL A 374 11.50 20.26 2.90
CA VAL A 374 12.88 19.77 2.77
C VAL A 374 13.04 18.91 1.51
N TYR A 375 12.24 17.86 1.34
CA TYR A 375 12.33 16.98 0.16
C TYR A 375 11.89 17.69 -1.13
N GLY A 376 10.84 18.51 -1.06
CA GLY A 376 10.31 19.24 -2.22
C GLY A 376 11.23 20.37 -2.69
N PHE A 377 11.78 21.18 -1.78
CA PHE A 377 12.75 22.21 -2.17
C PHE A 377 14.06 21.59 -2.65
N PHE A 378 14.47 20.46 -2.08
CA PHE A 378 15.61 19.68 -2.59
C PHE A 378 15.37 19.20 -4.03
N ALA A 379 14.16 18.73 -4.34
CA ALA A 379 13.77 18.37 -5.69
C ALA A 379 13.82 19.58 -6.64
N VAL A 380 13.40 20.77 -6.20
CA VAL A 380 13.52 22.03 -7.00
C VAL A 380 14.98 22.36 -7.31
N LEU A 381 15.90 22.19 -6.35
CA LEU A 381 17.33 22.41 -6.54
C LEU A 381 17.93 21.42 -7.56
N ILE A 382 17.63 20.13 -7.43
CA ILE A 382 18.19 19.09 -8.30
C ILE A 382 17.58 19.11 -9.70
N ALA A 383 16.26 19.28 -9.82
CA ALA A 383 15.56 19.16 -11.09
C ALA A 383 16.01 20.20 -12.13
N ARG A 384 16.55 21.35 -11.70
CA ARG A 384 17.10 22.36 -12.60
C ARG A 384 18.34 21.89 -13.35
N GLU A 385 19.13 21.03 -12.71
CA GLU A 385 20.43 20.57 -13.20
C GLU A 385 20.33 19.31 -14.08
N LEU A 386 19.16 18.66 -14.12
CA LEU A 386 18.94 17.46 -14.92
C LEU A 386 18.42 17.78 -16.34
N PRO A 387 18.75 16.94 -17.34
CA PRO A 387 18.22 17.07 -18.70
C PRO A 387 16.70 16.82 -18.74
N GLY A 388 16.00 17.46 -19.70
CA GLY A 388 14.55 17.61 -19.74
C GLY A 388 13.73 16.37 -19.37
N ARG A 389 14.03 15.19 -19.94
CA ARG A 389 13.28 13.93 -19.67
C ARG A 389 13.42 13.42 -18.23
N ASN A 390 14.48 13.79 -17.53
CA ASN A 390 14.76 13.33 -16.17
C ASN A 390 14.38 14.35 -15.10
N ARG A 391 13.88 15.54 -15.49
CA ARG A 391 13.49 16.61 -14.54
C ARG A 391 12.30 16.24 -13.66
N ALA A 392 11.46 15.28 -14.07
CA ALA A 392 10.31 14.83 -13.30
C ALA A 392 10.69 13.96 -12.10
N TRP A 393 11.76 13.16 -12.20
CA TRP A 393 12.10 12.15 -11.21
C TRP A 393 12.38 12.69 -9.79
N PRO A 394 13.10 13.81 -9.59
CA PRO A 394 13.28 14.37 -8.25
C PRO A 394 11.95 14.73 -7.58
N TYR A 395 10.99 15.27 -8.34
CA TYR A 395 9.65 15.59 -7.82
C TYR A 395 8.84 14.34 -7.50
N VAL A 396 8.96 13.29 -8.33
CA VAL A 396 8.34 11.99 -8.07
C VAL A 396 8.87 11.41 -6.76
N VAL A 397 10.20 11.37 -6.56
CA VAL A 397 10.81 10.83 -5.34
C VAL A 397 10.38 11.63 -4.11
N ALA A 398 10.41 12.97 -4.18
CA ALA A 398 9.96 13.82 -3.08
C ALA A 398 8.47 13.60 -2.74
N ALA A 399 7.60 13.54 -3.77
CA ALA A 399 6.17 13.30 -3.58
C ALA A 399 5.88 11.89 -3.02
N LEU A 400 6.63 10.88 -3.42
CA LEU A 400 6.51 9.52 -2.88
C LEU A 400 6.91 9.47 -1.41
N VAL A 401 8.05 10.07 -1.03
CA VAL A 401 8.49 10.12 0.37
C VAL A 401 7.47 10.85 1.24
N VAL A 402 6.99 12.01 0.80
CA VAL A 402 5.99 12.80 1.54
C VAL A 402 4.63 12.09 1.60
N GLY A 403 4.21 11.46 0.51
CA GLY A 403 2.96 10.71 0.46
C GLY A 403 2.97 9.46 1.34
N LEU A 404 4.08 8.71 1.35
CA LEU A 404 4.26 7.56 2.24
C LEU A 404 4.34 7.97 3.71
N LEU A 405 5.05 9.07 4.02
CA LEU A 405 5.07 9.67 5.35
C LEU A 405 3.65 10.09 5.80
N GLY A 406 2.92 10.78 4.93
CA GLY A 406 1.54 11.19 5.19
C GLY A 406 0.64 10.00 5.46
N PHE A 407 0.67 8.98 4.60
CA PHE A 407 -0.07 7.73 4.78
C PHE A 407 0.27 7.04 6.11
N SER A 408 1.56 6.93 6.45
CA SER A 408 2.02 6.37 7.72
C SER A 408 1.45 7.13 8.93
N ARG A 409 1.44 8.47 8.91
CA ARG A 409 0.87 9.29 10.00
C ARG A 409 -0.65 9.12 10.14
N LEU A 410 -1.36 8.95 9.03
CA LEU A 410 -2.80 8.63 9.04
C LEU A 410 -3.06 7.21 9.57
N TYR A 411 -2.25 6.24 9.12
CA TYR A 411 -2.33 4.83 9.52
C TYR A 411 -2.16 4.64 11.03
N LEU A 412 -1.16 5.31 11.62
CA LEU A 412 -0.91 5.28 13.06
C LEU A 412 -1.95 6.08 13.87
N GLY A 413 -2.85 6.82 13.21
CA GLY A 413 -3.79 7.71 13.89
C GLY A 413 -3.12 8.92 14.55
N ALA A 414 -1.94 9.32 14.08
CA ALA A 414 -1.18 10.43 14.66
C ALA A 414 -1.73 11.82 14.28
N HIS A 415 -2.40 11.91 13.13
CA HIS A 415 -2.95 13.15 12.57
C HIS A 415 -4.24 12.89 11.79
N TRP A 416 -5.07 13.92 11.62
CA TRP A 416 -6.24 13.88 10.73
C TRP A 416 -5.84 13.96 9.24
N LEU A 417 -6.74 13.59 8.33
CA LEU A 417 -6.49 13.72 6.88
C LEU A 417 -6.24 15.18 6.51
N SER A 418 -7.05 16.09 7.04
CA SER A 418 -6.94 17.53 6.86
C SER A 418 -5.61 18.07 7.38
N ASP A 419 -5.07 17.57 8.49
CA ASP A 419 -3.76 17.99 9.03
C ASP A 419 -2.63 17.68 8.04
N VAL A 420 -2.67 16.48 7.43
CA VAL A 420 -1.67 16.01 6.46
C VAL A 420 -1.81 16.78 5.15
N LEU A 421 -3.02 16.93 4.62
CA LEU A 421 -3.26 17.67 3.38
C LEU A 421 -2.93 19.16 3.55
N ALA A 422 -3.36 19.81 4.63
CA ALA A 422 -2.98 21.20 4.92
C ALA A 422 -1.46 21.33 5.07
N GLY A 423 -0.81 20.38 5.74
CA GLY A 423 0.64 20.38 5.90
C GLY A 423 1.39 20.29 4.57
N THR A 424 0.95 19.42 3.65
CA THR A 424 1.52 19.31 2.30
C THR A 424 1.25 20.56 1.45
N LEU A 425 0.03 21.09 1.46
CA LEU A 425 -0.33 22.29 0.69
C LEU A 425 0.42 23.53 1.19
N LEU A 426 0.57 23.70 2.51
CA LEU A 426 1.35 24.77 3.10
C LEU A 426 2.83 24.67 2.70
N GLY A 427 3.38 23.45 2.71
CA GLY A 427 4.74 23.20 2.23
C GLY A 427 4.91 23.51 0.75
N LEU A 428 3.96 23.10 -0.10
CA LEU A 428 3.97 23.40 -1.54
C LEU A 428 3.86 24.90 -1.83
N LEU A 429 3.00 25.61 -1.10
CA LEU A 429 2.87 27.07 -1.17
C LEU A 429 4.22 27.73 -0.91
N TRP A 430 4.90 27.33 0.17
CA TRP A 430 6.20 27.88 0.52
C TRP A 430 7.30 27.51 -0.49
N ILE A 431 7.34 26.25 -0.94
CA ILE A 431 8.28 25.81 -1.98
C ILE A 431 8.08 26.59 -3.28
N ALA A 432 6.83 26.86 -3.67
CA ALA A 432 6.53 27.62 -4.86
C ALA A 432 7.01 29.07 -4.73
N ALA A 433 6.73 29.73 -3.61
CA ALA A 433 7.19 31.09 -3.34
C ALA A 433 8.73 31.18 -3.33
N LEU A 434 9.40 30.29 -2.59
CA LEU A 434 10.85 30.25 -2.50
C LEU A 434 11.50 29.82 -3.81
N GLY A 435 10.87 28.92 -4.56
CA GLY A 435 11.30 28.48 -5.89
C GLY A 435 11.28 29.62 -6.90
N ILE A 436 10.26 30.49 -6.85
CA ILE A 436 10.20 31.73 -7.66
C ILE A 436 11.35 32.66 -7.27
N ALA A 437 11.56 32.90 -5.97
CA ALA A 437 12.63 33.76 -5.48
C ALA A 437 14.04 33.25 -5.88
N TYR A 438 14.27 31.94 -5.75
CA TYR A 438 15.52 31.28 -6.10
C TYR A 438 15.81 31.32 -7.60
N ARG A 439 14.82 30.98 -8.44
CA ARG A 439 14.98 30.96 -9.91
C ARG A 439 15.26 32.36 -10.48
N ARG A 440 14.73 33.41 -9.86
CA ARG A 440 15.02 34.80 -10.28
C ARG A 440 16.46 35.25 -10.02
N ARG A 441 17.16 34.67 -9.03
CA ARG A 441 18.47 35.18 -8.55
C ARG A 441 19.67 34.33 -8.93
N VAL A 442 19.49 33.06 -9.30
CA VAL A 442 20.61 32.13 -9.50
C VAL A 442 20.77 31.78 -10.98
N VAL A 443 21.98 31.98 -11.54
CA VAL A 443 22.29 31.76 -12.97
C VAL A 443 23.27 30.59 -13.20
N ARG A 444 23.97 30.11 -12.18
CA ARG A 444 25.06 29.13 -12.34
C ARG A 444 24.67 27.72 -11.90
N SER A 445 24.93 26.74 -12.76
CA SER A 445 24.80 25.31 -12.46
C SER A 445 25.81 24.82 -11.41
N PHE A 446 25.48 23.71 -10.75
CA PHE A 446 26.38 23.02 -9.83
C PHE A 446 26.29 21.49 -9.93
N TRP A 447 27.30 20.82 -9.39
CA TRP A 447 27.46 19.36 -9.51
C TRP A 447 26.48 18.61 -8.59
N VAL A 448 25.44 18.02 -9.18
CA VAL A 448 24.29 17.41 -8.48
C VAL A 448 24.64 16.17 -7.66
N ARG A 449 25.46 15.28 -8.23
CA ARG A 449 25.73 13.95 -7.68
C ARG A 449 26.20 13.98 -6.22
N PRO A 450 27.25 14.74 -5.84
CA PRO A 450 27.71 14.76 -4.45
C PRO A 450 26.67 15.32 -3.48
N ILE A 451 25.88 16.31 -3.87
CA ILE A 451 24.82 16.86 -3.02
C ILE A 451 23.71 15.84 -2.80
N ALA A 452 23.28 15.18 -3.88
CA ALA A 452 22.31 14.09 -3.83
C ALA A 452 22.80 12.97 -2.91
N THR A 453 24.07 12.57 -3.04
CA THR A 453 24.68 11.56 -2.16
C THR A 453 24.67 12.02 -0.71
N VAL A 454 25.15 13.23 -0.40
CA VAL A 454 25.15 13.75 0.99
C VAL A 454 23.75 13.76 1.59
N PHE A 455 22.75 14.24 0.84
CA PHE A 455 21.37 14.32 1.30
C PHE A 455 20.77 12.92 1.54
N PHE A 456 20.79 12.03 0.55
CA PHE A 456 20.15 10.73 0.67
C PHE A 456 20.90 9.80 1.61
N VAL A 457 22.23 9.85 1.69
CA VAL A 457 23.00 9.06 2.67
C VAL A 457 22.71 9.55 4.08
N ALA A 458 22.63 10.86 4.32
CA ALA A 458 22.26 11.40 5.63
C ALA A 458 20.84 10.99 6.02
N VAL A 459 19.85 11.18 5.14
CA VAL A 459 18.46 10.80 5.42
C VAL A 459 18.33 9.30 5.66
N LEU A 460 18.82 8.46 4.74
CA LEU A 460 18.65 7.00 4.84
C LEU A 460 19.46 6.42 6.00
N GLY A 461 20.68 6.90 6.23
CA GLY A 461 21.53 6.44 7.33
C GLY A 461 20.95 6.79 8.69
N VAL A 462 20.51 8.04 8.87
CA VAL A 462 19.89 8.47 10.14
C VAL A 462 18.51 7.87 10.33
N ALA A 463 17.69 7.75 9.27
CA ALA A 463 16.39 7.08 9.34
C ALA A 463 16.54 5.59 9.70
N ALA A 464 17.52 4.88 9.13
CA ALA A 464 17.81 3.49 9.50
C ALA A 464 18.21 3.37 10.97
N TRP A 465 19.08 4.26 11.46
CA TRP A 465 19.56 4.25 12.85
C TRP A 465 18.49 4.66 13.87
N HIS A 466 17.68 5.67 13.55
CA HIS A 466 16.64 6.23 14.41
C HIS A 466 15.36 5.40 14.37
N GLY A 467 14.89 5.06 13.17
CA GLY A 467 13.68 4.29 12.95
C GLY A 467 13.77 2.87 13.51
N SER A 468 14.92 2.20 13.42
CA SER A 468 15.09 0.87 14.02
C SER A 468 15.08 0.85 15.55
N ARG A 469 15.41 1.97 16.20
CA ARG A 469 15.40 2.07 17.68
C ARG A 469 14.11 2.62 18.23
N GLN A 470 13.43 3.49 17.49
CA GLN A 470 12.29 4.26 17.99
C GLN A 470 10.94 3.78 17.45
N ALA A 471 10.91 2.80 16.54
CA ALA A 471 9.65 2.25 16.02
C ALA A 471 8.73 1.74 17.13
N ASP A 472 9.25 0.96 18.08
CA ASP A 472 8.46 0.40 19.18
C ASP A 472 7.91 1.50 20.10
N ASP A 473 8.74 2.49 20.45
CA ASP A 473 8.32 3.67 21.23
C ASP A 473 7.22 4.47 20.52
N ILE A 474 7.30 4.62 19.19
CA ILE A 474 6.30 5.31 18.38
C ILE A 474 4.99 4.53 18.42
N LEU A 475 5.03 3.21 18.26
CA LEU A 475 3.84 2.37 18.32
C LEU A 475 3.16 2.44 19.68
N ALA A 476 3.93 2.42 20.77
CA ALA A 476 3.41 2.56 22.12
C ALA A 476 2.74 3.94 22.35
N LYS A 477 3.31 5.02 21.78
CA LYS A 477 2.77 6.38 21.89
C LYS A 477 1.44 6.58 21.14
N PHE A 478 1.22 5.82 20.07
CA PHE A 478 0.05 5.95 19.20
C PHE A 478 -0.91 4.75 19.32
N ASP A 479 -0.88 4.02 20.45
CA ASP A 479 -1.96 3.13 20.83
C ASP A 479 -3.07 3.96 21.49
N PRO A 480 -4.31 3.99 20.98
CA PRO A 480 -5.35 4.84 21.53
C PRO A 480 -5.68 4.50 22.98
N PRO A 481 -5.64 5.48 23.91
CA PRO A 481 -6.18 5.30 25.24
C PRO A 481 -7.69 5.08 25.09
N HIS A 482 -8.14 3.88 25.43
CA HIS A 482 -9.57 3.62 25.57
C HIS A 482 -9.96 4.07 26.97
N SER A 483 -11.08 4.77 27.11
CA SER A 483 -11.77 4.86 28.39
C SER A 483 -12.54 3.54 28.55
N PRO A 484 -12.04 2.56 29.32
CA PRO A 484 -12.72 1.29 29.43
C PRO A 484 -14.10 1.50 30.05
N ALA A 485 -15.10 0.82 29.50
CA ALA A 485 -16.40 0.76 30.16
C ALA A 485 -16.23 -0.02 31.47
N SER A 486 -16.77 0.51 32.57
CA SER A 486 -16.68 -0.14 33.87
C SER A 486 -17.85 -1.11 34.05
N LEU A 487 -17.57 -2.36 34.40
CA LEU A 487 -18.58 -3.38 34.74
C LEU A 487 -18.30 -3.94 36.13
N ALA A 488 -19.32 -4.18 36.95
CA ALA A 488 -19.11 -4.81 38.26
C ALA A 488 -18.69 -6.29 38.08
N ALA A 489 -17.61 -6.71 38.75
CA ALA A 489 -17.05 -8.06 38.67
C ALA A 489 -18.09 -9.14 39.02
N ASP A 490 -18.93 -8.89 40.02
CA ASP A 490 -20.00 -9.80 40.42
C ASP A 490 -21.16 -9.84 39.42
N ALA A 491 -21.42 -8.73 38.72
CA ALA A 491 -22.44 -8.66 37.68
C ALA A 491 -21.98 -9.41 36.42
N TRP A 492 -20.73 -9.20 36.03
CA TRP A 492 -20.05 -9.98 34.98
C TRP A 492 -20.12 -11.49 35.28
N TRP A 493 -19.76 -11.93 36.50
CA TRP A 493 -19.76 -13.35 36.84
C TRP A 493 -21.17 -13.98 36.84
N ARG A 494 -22.21 -13.24 37.24
CA ARG A 494 -23.58 -13.78 37.35
C ARG A 494 -24.37 -13.80 36.05
N GLY A 495 -24.16 -12.87 35.13
CA GLY A 495 -24.99 -12.82 33.90
C GLY A 495 -24.64 -11.75 32.88
N ASP A 496 -24.01 -10.64 33.28
CA ASP A 496 -23.73 -9.50 32.38
C ASP A 496 -22.45 -9.68 31.54
N TRP A 497 -21.91 -10.90 31.47
CA TRP A 497 -20.70 -11.24 30.72
C TRP A 497 -20.84 -11.14 29.19
N GLN A 498 -22.05 -10.88 28.68
CA GLN A 498 -22.31 -10.61 27.27
C GLN A 498 -22.43 -9.11 26.97
N ALA A 499 -22.67 -8.28 28.00
CA ALA A 499 -22.95 -6.86 27.83
C ALA A 499 -21.69 -6.09 27.38
N GLY A 500 -21.74 -5.51 26.17
CA GLY A 500 -20.65 -4.70 25.63
C GLY A 500 -19.43 -5.49 25.13
N LEU A 501 -19.53 -6.83 25.04
CA LEU A 501 -18.44 -7.70 24.58
C LEU A 501 -18.79 -8.38 23.24
N PRO A 502 -17.87 -8.36 22.25
CA PRO A 502 -18.12 -8.93 20.93
C PRO A 502 -18.15 -10.47 20.94
N ALA A 503 -19.03 -11.08 20.13
CA ALA A 503 -19.12 -12.54 19.95
C ALA A 503 -17.93 -13.10 19.17
N ARG A 504 -17.50 -12.34 18.17
CA ARG A 504 -16.50 -12.74 17.19
C ARG A 504 -15.44 -11.67 17.02
N ARG A 505 -14.30 -12.10 16.53
CA ARG A 505 -13.22 -11.19 16.15
C ARG A 505 -13.69 -10.26 15.04
N ASN A 506 -13.23 -9.01 15.09
CA ASN A 506 -13.44 -8.05 14.00
C ASN A 506 -12.61 -8.44 12.78
N GLU A 507 -13.21 -9.18 11.85
CA GLU A 507 -12.60 -9.54 10.56
C GLU A 507 -13.37 -8.97 9.37
N LEU A 508 -12.65 -8.77 8.27
CA LEU A 508 -13.21 -8.22 7.02
C LEU A 508 -14.28 -9.14 6.39
N ARG A 509 -14.25 -10.45 6.68
CA ARG A 509 -15.27 -11.40 6.25
C ARG A 509 -15.96 -11.99 7.48
N GLY A 510 -17.25 -11.69 7.64
CA GLY A 510 -18.04 -12.15 8.78
C GLY A 510 -18.15 -13.68 8.92
N ARG A 511 -17.97 -14.45 7.83
CA ARG A 511 -17.96 -15.93 7.88
C ARG A 511 -16.68 -16.54 8.45
N ASP A 512 -15.55 -15.84 8.36
CA ASP A 512 -14.22 -16.35 8.75
C ASP A 512 -13.81 -15.85 10.16
N ALA A 513 -14.62 -14.97 10.76
CA ALA A 513 -14.35 -14.36 12.05
C ALA A 513 -14.38 -15.40 13.19
N TRP A 514 -13.23 -15.59 13.84
CA TRP A 514 -13.08 -16.53 14.96
C TRP A 514 -14.00 -16.14 16.14
N PRO A 515 -14.66 -17.13 16.79
CA PRO A 515 -15.45 -16.88 17.98
C PRO A 515 -14.55 -16.49 19.16
N LEU A 516 -14.96 -15.49 19.91
CA LEU A 516 -14.33 -15.09 21.17
C LEU A 516 -14.98 -15.88 22.30
N ASN A 517 -14.52 -17.12 22.46
CA ASN A 517 -15.08 -18.11 23.36
C ASN A 517 -14.35 -18.22 24.71
N VAL A 518 -13.38 -17.36 24.99
CA VAL A 518 -12.68 -17.32 26.28
C VAL A 518 -12.72 -15.91 26.87
N GLN A 519 -13.05 -15.79 28.15
CA GLN A 519 -12.96 -14.56 28.93
C GLN A 519 -12.16 -14.80 30.21
N VAL A 520 -11.19 -13.95 30.52
CA VAL A 520 -10.33 -14.09 31.70
C VAL A 520 -10.32 -12.78 32.47
N ALA A 521 -10.68 -12.83 33.75
CA ALA A 521 -10.56 -11.69 34.65
C ALA A 521 -9.23 -11.71 35.41
N GLY A 522 -8.67 -10.53 35.68
CA GLY A 522 -7.49 -10.35 36.53
C GLY A 522 -6.14 -10.51 35.82
N PRO A 523 -5.04 -10.60 36.58
CA PRO A 523 -3.69 -10.69 36.03
C PRO A 523 -3.49 -12.00 35.23
N LEU A 524 -2.93 -11.88 34.03
CA LEU A 524 -2.66 -13.03 33.16
C LEU A 524 -1.58 -13.98 33.69
N ASP A 525 -0.77 -13.55 34.66
CA ASP A 525 0.35 -14.33 35.19
C ASP A 525 -0.12 -15.62 35.88
N VAL A 526 -1.29 -15.58 36.53
CA VAL A 526 -1.90 -16.75 37.18
C VAL A 526 -2.26 -17.79 36.13
N LEU A 527 -2.99 -17.38 35.08
CA LEU A 527 -3.36 -18.28 33.99
C LEU A 527 -2.13 -18.79 33.24
N ARG A 528 -1.17 -17.90 32.94
CA ARG A 528 0.09 -18.25 32.27
C ARG A 528 0.83 -19.35 33.02
N THR A 529 1.00 -19.19 34.34
CA THR A 529 1.71 -20.18 35.16
C THR A 529 1.01 -21.54 35.17
N ARG A 530 -0.32 -21.56 35.27
CA ARG A 530 -1.11 -22.81 35.24
C ARG A 530 -1.02 -23.52 33.89
N LEU A 531 -1.14 -22.78 32.79
CA LEU A 531 -1.00 -23.34 31.45
C LEU A 531 0.42 -23.87 31.20
N LEU A 532 1.47 -23.18 31.66
CA LEU A 532 2.85 -23.68 31.59
C LEU A 532 3.01 -25.02 32.32
N LEU A 533 2.40 -25.18 33.50
CA LEU A 533 2.41 -26.44 34.25
C LEU A 533 1.63 -27.56 33.54
N ALA A 534 0.58 -27.22 32.80
CA ALA A 534 -0.21 -28.14 31.98
C ALA A 534 0.46 -28.49 30.62
N GLY A 535 1.71 -28.06 30.40
CA GLY A 535 2.48 -28.38 29.19
C GLY A 535 2.23 -27.44 28.01
N TRP A 536 1.56 -26.31 28.22
CA TRP A 536 1.52 -25.24 27.22
C TRP A 536 2.86 -24.48 27.20
N GLN A 537 3.18 -23.90 26.05
CA GLN A 537 4.35 -23.06 25.86
C GLN A 537 3.91 -21.64 25.50
N GLU A 538 4.63 -20.65 26.01
CA GLU A 538 4.44 -19.25 25.61
C GLU A 538 5.10 -19.02 24.26
N TYR A 539 4.34 -18.51 23.29
CA TYR A 539 4.85 -18.20 21.96
C TYR A 539 5.01 -16.70 21.78
N THR A 540 6.22 -16.26 21.43
CA THR A 540 6.41 -14.92 20.89
C THR A 540 5.86 -14.88 19.47
N VAL A 541 4.89 -14.00 19.25
CA VAL A 541 4.23 -13.86 17.95
C VAL A 541 5.26 -13.51 16.86
N GLY A 542 5.23 -14.23 15.75
CA GLY A 542 6.22 -14.06 14.68
C GLY A 542 6.13 -12.68 14.01
N GLY A 543 7.21 -11.89 14.05
CA GLY A 543 7.32 -10.67 13.25
C GLY A 543 7.58 -10.95 11.76
N TRP A 544 8.18 -9.99 11.05
CA TRP A 544 8.57 -10.16 9.64
C TRP A 544 9.47 -11.37 9.39
N TYR A 545 10.34 -11.70 10.34
CA TYR A 545 11.18 -12.89 10.27
C TYR A 545 10.34 -14.18 10.21
N GLY A 546 9.30 -14.28 11.04
CA GLY A 546 8.41 -15.42 11.04
C GLY A 546 7.58 -15.53 9.77
N LEU A 547 7.15 -14.41 9.19
CA LEU A 547 6.51 -14.38 7.87
C LEU A 547 7.47 -14.92 6.79
N LEU A 548 8.74 -14.50 6.81
CA LEU A 548 9.71 -14.97 5.82
C LEU A 548 10.03 -16.46 5.95
N GLN A 549 10.00 -17.02 7.17
CA GLN A 549 10.13 -18.47 7.39
C GLN A 549 8.99 -19.28 6.77
N THR A 550 7.80 -18.70 6.56
CA THR A 550 6.72 -19.39 5.83
C THR A 550 7.07 -19.67 4.37
N LEU A 551 8.03 -18.93 3.81
CA LEU A 551 8.54 -19.09 2.44
C LEU A 551 9.72 -20.07 2.36
N ASP A 552 10.14 -20.63 3.50
CA ASP A 552 11.22 -21.60 3.54
C ASP A 552 10.70 -22.99 3.18
N LYS A 553 11.32 -23.59 2.17
CA LYS A 553 11.03 -24.95 1.69
C LYS A 553 11.39 -26.02 2.72
N ASP A 554 12.37 -25.74 3.57
CA ASP A 554 12.90 -26.68 4.56
C ASP A 554 12.26 -26.48 5.94
N ALA A 555 11.30 -25.53 6.06
CA ALA A 555 10.60 -25.26 7.31
C ALA A 555 9.85 -26.50 7.82
N THR A 556 10.16 -26.90 9.04
CA THR A 556 9.43 -27.94 9.77
C THR A 556 8.35 -27.31 10.67
N PRO A 557 7.34 -28.10 11.13
CA PRO A 557 6.39 -27.62 12.13
C PRO A 557 7.06 -27.12 13.42
N LEU A 558 8.30 -27.56 13.70
CA LEU A 558 9.04 -27.12 14.88
C LEU A 558 9.54 -25.68 14.74
N ASP A 559 9.96 -25.30 13.53
CA ASP A 559 10.60 -24.02 13.23
C ASP A 559 9.61 -22.91 12.90
N LEU A 560 8.40 -23.27 12.49
CA LEU A 560 7.42 -22.32 11.97
C LEU A 560 6.68 -21.58 13.10
N PRO A 561 6.79 -20.24 13.18
CA PRO A 561 6.14 -19.46 14.23
C PRO A 561 4.65 -19.27 13.96
N VAL A 562 3.91 -19.05 15.05
CA VAL A 562 2.51 -18.65 14.99
C VAL A 562 2.43 -17.17 14.60
N LEU A 563 1.71 -16.88 13.52
CA LEU A 563 1.61 -15.54 12.98
C LEU A 563 0.62 -14.67 13.78
N PRO A 564 0.84 -13.33 13.82
CA PRO A 564 0.03 -12.38 14.58
C PRO A 564 -1.39 -12.28 14.04
N ALA A 565 -2.32 -12.06 14.96
CA ALA A 565 -3.72 -11.94 14.65
C ALA A 565 -4.37 -10.83 15.49
N THR A 566 -4.95 -9.84 14.81
CA THR A 566 -5.45 -8.64 15.47
C THR A 566 -6.92 -8.68 15.83
N HIS A 567 -7.29 -8.13 16.98
CA HIS A 567 -8.66 -7.77 17.31
C HIS A 567 -8.77 -6.25 17.49
N ASN A 568 -9.69 -5.59 16.76
CA ASN A 568 -9.86 -4.13 16.78
C ASN A 568 -8.55 -3.33 16.61
N GLY A 569 -7.66 -3.81 15.73
CA GLY A 569 -6.39 -3.12 15.45
C GLY A 569 -5.30 -3.34 16.50
N ARG A 570 -5.50 -4.22 17.49
CA ARG A 570 -4.53 -4.56 18.53
C ARG A 570 -3.98 -5.97 18.38
N ALA A 571 -2.71 -6.13 18.72
CA ALA A 571 -2.02 -7.42 18.81
C ALA A 571 -2.56 -8.24 20.00
N GLU A 572 -2.30 -9.54 19.97
CA GLU A 572 -2.47 -10.42 21.11
C GLU A 572 -1.58 -9.99 22.28
N VAL A 573 -2.12 -10.06 23.49
CA VAL A 573 -1.35 -9.81 24.73
C VAL A 573 -0.73 -11.09 25.27
N LEU A 574 -1.40 -12.23 25.08
CA LEU A 574 -0.89 -13.54 25.46
C LEU A 574 -1.24 -14.56 24.37
N VAL A 575 -0.22 -15.32 23.95
CA VAL A 575 -0.36 -16.46 23.05
C VAL A 575 0.29 -17.68 23.70
N MET A 576 -0.53 -18.65 24.07
CA MET A 576 -0.08 -19.94 24.58
C MET A 576 -0.39 -20.99 23.53
N ALA A 577 0.51 -21.94 23.32
CA ALA A 577 0.21 -23.08 22.47
C ALA A 577 0.71 -24.41 23.03
N ARG A 578 -0.03 -25.47 22.72
CA ARG A 578 0.29 -26.85 23.06
C ARG A 578 0.30 -27.68 21.78
N ARG A 579 1.42 -28.33 21.48
CA ARG A 579 1.55 -29.20 20.30
C ARG A 579 0.98 -30.58 20.60
N GLU A 580 0.29 -31.18 19.63
CA GLU A 580 -0.17 -32.56 19.73
C GLU A 580 0.96 -33.55 19.37
N HIS A 581 0.85 -34.80 19.84
CA HIS A 581 1.90 -35.83 19.72
C HIS A 581 2.32 -36.14 18.27
N ASP A 582 1.46 -35.88 17.28
CA ASP A 582 1.73 -36.13 15.85
C ASP A 582 2.51 -34.98 15.16
N GLY A 583 2.77 -33.87 15.87
CA GLY A 583 3.58 -32.74 15.38
C GLY A 583 2.95 -31.89 14.26
N GLY A 584 1.94 -32.40 13.56
CA GLY A 584 1.20 -31.68 12.51
C GLY A 584 0.08 -30.76 13.02
N ARG A 585 -0.26 -30.82 14.31
CA ARG A 585 -1.33 -30.03 14.94
C ARG A 585 -0.88 -29.36 16.22
N MET A 586 -1.39 -28.16 16.46
CA MET A 586 -1.17 -27.42 17.71
C MET A 586 -2.43 -26.68 18.15
N GLN A 587 -2.73 -26.73 19.43
CA GLN A 587 -3.80 -25.95 20.06
C GLN A 587 -3.24 -24.60 20.47
N VAL A 588 -3.93 -23.51 20.14
CA VAL A 588 -3.48 -22.14 20.42
C VAL A 588 -4.57 -21.36 21.14
N LEU A 589 -4.21 -20.82 22.30
CA LEU A 589 -4.99 -19.85 23.05
C LEU A 589 -4.44 -18.45 22.78
N ARG A 590 -5.31 -17.54 22.33
CA ARG A 590 -4.99 -16.13 22.10
C ARG A 590 -5.87 -15.24 22.94
N LEU A 591 -5.28 -14.28 23.65
CA LEU A 591 -6.00 -13.30 24.47
C LEU A 591 -5.70 -11.87 24.00
N TRP A 592 -6.72 -11.02 23.97
CA TRP A 592 -6.68 -9.60 23.65
C TRP A 592 -7.25 -8.77 24.81
N THR A 593 -6.89 -7.48 24.85
CA THR A 593 -7.49 -6.51 25.78
C THR A 593 -8.98 -6.36 25.54
N SER A 594 -9.79 -6.47 26.59
CA SER A 594 -11.22 -6.11 26.55
C SER A 594 -11.43 -4.59 26.54
N PRO A 595 -12.52 -4.09 25.93
CA PRO A 595 -12.96 -2.70 26.12
C PRO A 595 -13.56 -2.44 27.52
N VAL A 596 -13.73 -3.48 28.34
CA VAL A 596 -14.35 -3.42 29.67
C VAL A 596 -13.30 -3.67 30.75
N VAL A 597 -13.39 -2.94 31.85
CA VAL A 597 -12.61 -3.16 33.08
C VAL A 597 -13.56 -3.47 34.23
N LEU A 598 -13.16 -4.39 35.11
CA LEU A 598 -14.00 -4.87 36.20
C LEU A 598 -13.80 -4.06 37.50
N GLN A 599 -14.90 -3.73 38.17
CA GLN A 599 -14.92 -3.07 39.48
C GLN A 599 -15.38 -4.03 40.58
N PRO A 600 -14.90 -3.90 41.83
CA PRO A 600 -13.94 -2.90 42.32
C PRO A 600 -12.48 -3.22 41.97
N GLY A 601 -11.66 -2.17 41.80
CA GLY A 601 -10.20 -2.28 41.71
C GLY A 601 -9.60 -2.30 40.30
N ASP A 602 -10.33 -1.78 39.31
CA ASP A 602 -9.88 -1.68 37.90
C ASP A 602 -9.24 -2.97 37.36
N GLN A 603 -9.82 -4.12 37.69
CA GLN A 603 -9.28 -5.41 37.27
C GLN A 603 -9.42 -5.57 35.75
N PRO A 604 -8.34 -5.90 35.02
CA PRO A 604 -8.41 -6.05 33.58
C PRO A 604 -9.25 -7.29 33.21
N LEU A 605 -10.09 -7.14 32.18
CA LEU A 605 -10.77 -8.25 31.54
C LEU A 605 -10.08 -8.53 30.20
N TRP A 606 -9.91 -9.81 29.90
CA TRP A 606 -9.31 -10.28 28.66
C TRP A 606 -10.34 -11.11 27.90
N ILE A 607 -10.37 -10.95 26.58
CA ILE A 607 -11.23 -11.72 25.68
C ILE A 607 -10.34 -12.48 24.71
N GLY A 608 -10.73 -13.70 24.36
CA GLY A 608 -9.85 -14.59 23.65
C GLY A 608 -10.55 -15.71 22.92
N THR A 609 -9.72 -16.50 22.24
CA THR A 609 -10.17 -17.66 21.49
C THR A 609 -9.19 -18.81 21.65
N VAL A 610 -9.73 -20.03 21.67
CA VAL A 610 -8.95 -21.27 21.58
C VAL A 610 -9.30 -21.98 20.28
N HIS A 611 -8.28 -22.37 19.50
CA HIS A 611 -8.45 -23.08 18.24
C HIS A 611 -7.26 -24.01 17.96
N SER A 612 -7.49 -25.04 17.15
CA SER A 612 -6.41 -25.87 16.61
C SER A 612 -5.89 -25.30 15.29
N LEU A 613 -4.58 -25.33 15.14
CA LEU A 613 -3.85 -25.02 13.94
C LEU A 613 -3.28 -26.31 13.35
N GLU A 614 -3.43 -26.48 12.05
CA GLU A 614 -2.86 -27.60 11.29
C GLU A 614 -1.75 -27.10 10.37
N PHE A 615 -0.62 -27.79 10.38
CA PHE A 615 0.50 -27.50 9.50
C PHE A 615 0.13 -27.83 8.06
N THR A 616 0.09 -26.82 7.21
CA THR A 616 -0.25 -26.97 5.80
C THR A 616 0.93 -26.54 4.93
N ARG A 617 1.32 -27.39 3.98
CA ARG A 617 2.30 -27.06 2.94
C ARG A 617 1.63 -26.97 1.58
N ARG A 618 1.91 -25.90 0.82
CA ARG A 618 1.49 -25.74 -0.59
C ARG A 618 2.68 -25.38 -1.47
N LEU A 619 2.66 -25.86 -2.71
CA LEU A 619 3.69 -25.58 -3.73
C LEU A 619 5.14 -25.91 -3.32
N ASP A 620 5.38 -26.79 -2.34
CA ASP A 620 6.70 -27.20 -1.81
C ASP A 620 7.59 -26.11 -1.17
N PHE A 621 7.26 -24.83 -1.27
CA PHE A 621 8.00 -23.74 -0.62
C PHE A 621 7.15 -22.80 0.23
N PHE A 622 5.86 -23.10 0.41
CA PHE A 622 4.99 -22.37 1.33
C PHE A 622 4.49 -23.28 2.44
N SER A 623 4.90 -23.00 3.67
CA SER A 623 4.48 -23.72 4.88
C SER A 623 3.82 -22.73 5.86
N TYR A 624 2.60 -23.01 6.30
CA TYR A 624 1.87 -22.14 7.23
C TYR A 624 0.95 -22.91 8.17
N TRP A 625 0.57 -22.27 9.28
CA TRP A 625 -0.41 -22.77 10.22
C TRP A 625 -1.83 -22.36 9.78
N ARG A 626 -2.68 -23.32 9.45
CA ARG A 626 -4.08 -23.10 9.08
C ARG A 626 -5.00 -23.31 10.28
N ALA A 627 -5.86 -22.34 10.58
CA ALA A 627 -6.88 -22.51 11.62
C ALA A 627 -8.01 -23.44 11.16
N LEU A 628 -8.36 -24.41 12.01
CA LEU A 628 -9.49 -25.30 11.79
C LEU A 628 -10.78 -24.67 12.35
N PRO A 629 -11.89 -24.66 11.57
CA PRO A 629 -13.15 -24.09 12.03
C PRO A 629 -13.88 -25.02 13.02
N GLY A 630 -14.50 -24.43 14.06
CA GLY A 630 -15.58 -25.08 14.81
C GLY A 630 -15.19 -26.09 15.88
N GLU A 631 -14.11 -25.87 16.63
CA GLU A 631 -13.72 -26.78 17.73
C GLU A 631 -14.13 -26.25 19.12
N GLU A 632 -15.44 -26.22 19.40
CA GLU A 632 -15.98 -25.95 20.74
C GLU A 632 -15.50 -26.97 21.78
N SER A 633 -15.10 -28.17 21.32
CA SER A 633 -14.54 -29.25 22.13
C SER A 633 -13.26 -28.89 22.88
N LEU A 634 -12.55 -27.83 22.48
CA LEU A 634 -11.31 -27.38 23.13
C LEU A 634 -11.53 -26.63 24.45
N LEU A 635 -12.75 -26.16 24.73
CA LEU A 635 -13.06 -25.41 25.95
C LEU A 635 -13.02 -26.29 27.21
N GLY A 636 -13.39 -27.57 27.08
CA GLY A 636 -13.33 -28.54 28.17
C GLY A 636 -11.90 -28.82 28.65
N PRO A 637 -10.98 -29.26 27.77
CA PRO A 637 -9.57 -29.46 28.11
C PRO A 637 -8.91 -28.19 28.64
N LEU A 638 -9.20 -27.02 28.05
CA LEU A 638 -8.67 -25.75 28.53
C LEU A 638 -9.12 -25.43 29.97
N ARG A 639 -10.37 -25.77 30.31
CA ARG A 639 -10.90 -25.61 31.67
C ARG A 639 -10.17 -26.50 32.67
N GLU A 640 -9.86 -27.73 32.29
CA GLU A 640 -9.08 -28.66 33.14
C GLU A 640 -7.65 -28.15 33.33
N ASP A 641 -7.00 -27.68 32.27
CA ASP A 641 -5.64 -27.12 32.29
C ASP A 641 -5.54 -25.83 33.12
N ALA A 642 -6.63 -25.07 33.28
CA ALA A 642 -6.68 -23.88 34.12
C ALA A 642 -6.66 -24.20 35.63
N GLY A 643 -6.89 -25.46 36.02
CA GLY A 643 -6.77 -25.97 37.39
C GLY A 643 -7.72 -25.29 38.38
N ASP A 644 -7.18 -24.78 39.49
CA ASP A 644 -7.95 -24.23 40.62
C ASP A 644 -8.61 -22.87 40.34
N MET A 645 -8.51 -22.35 39.11
CA MET A 645 -9.22 -21.13 38.74
C MET A 645 -10.72 -21.34 38.76
N GLN A 646 -11.48 -20.36 39.25
CA GLN A 646 -12.92 -20.44 39.16
C GLN A 646 -13.33 -20.33 37.68
N SER A 647 -14.07 -21.33 37.22
CA SER A 647 -14.48 -21.47 35.82
C SER A 647 -16.00 -21.55 35.68
N ALA A 648 -16.57 -20.86 34.71
CA ALA A 648 -17.97 -21.02 34.28
C ALA A 648 -18.03 -21.21 32.76
N LEU A 649 -18.88 -22.12 32.29
CA LEU A 649 -19.08 -22.36 30.86
C LEU A 649 -20.55 -22.14 30.55
N ASP A 650 -20.84 -21.06 29.81
CA ASP A 650 -22.21 -20.65 29.49
C ASP A 650 -22.34 -20.37 27.99
N VAL A 651 -23.56 -20.44 27.47
CA VAL A 651 -23.84 -20.22 26.04
C VAL A 651 -24.33 -18.79 25.83
N ARG A 652 -23.76 -18.11 24.84
CA ARG A 652 -24.19 -16.75 24.44
C ARG A 652 -25.60 -16.77 23.87
N SER A 653 -26.44 -15.81 24.26
CA SER A 653 -27.85 -15.82 23.87
C SER A 653 -28.09 -15.38 22.42
N ASP A 654 -27.14 -14.71 21.79
CA ASP A 654 -27.30 -14.09 20.47
C ASP A 654 -26.78 -14.96 19.31
N GLU A 655 -25.66 -15.66 19.48
CA GLU A 655 -25.05 -16.52 18.46
C GLU A 655 -25.01 -18.01 18.84
N GLY A 656 -25.45 -18.38 20.06
CA GLY A 656 -25.41 -19.78 20.52
C GLY A 656 -24.01 -20.33 20.77
N LEU A 657 -22.99 -19.47 20.88
CA LEU A 657 -21.60 -19.86 21.06
C LEU A 657 -21.28 -20.14 22.55
N PRO A 658 -20.63 -21.26 22.91
CA PRO A 658 -20.17 -21.49 24.26
C PRO A 658 -18.99 -20.57 24.61
N VAL A 659 -18.99 -20.01 25.82
CA VAL A 659 -17.95 -19.11 26.32
C VAL A 659 -17.46 -19.60 27.69
N LEU A 660 -16.15 -19.87 27.78
CA LEU A 660 -15.47 -20.20 29.03
C LEU A 660 -15.02 -18.92 29.74
N ARG A 661 -15.47 -18.73 30.97
CA ARG A 661 -15.12 -17.59 31.83
C ARG A 661 -14.22 -18.08 32.96
N LEU A 662 -13.07 -17.43 33.12
CA LEU A 662 -12.06 -17.76 34.14
C LEU A 662 -11.82 -16.55 35.03
N ARG A 663 -11.74 -16.76 36.35
CA ARG A 663 -11.27 -15.75 37.30
C ARG A 663 -10.36 -16.39 38.36
N PRO A 664 -9.46 -15.61 38.99
CA PRO A 664 -8.66 -16.10 40.10
C PRO A 664 -9.58 -16.59 41.23
N PRO A 665 -9.15 -17.59 42.02
CA PRO A 665 -9.88 -17.95 43.22
C PRO A 665 -10.02 -16.72 44.12
N ALA A 666 -11.18 -16.57 44.77
CA ALA A 666 -11.33 -15.56 45.81
C ALA A 666 -10.26 -15.85 46.88
N ASN A 667 -9.44 -14.86 47.23
CA ASN A 667 -8.66 -14.94 48.45
C ASN A 667 -9.68 -14.92 49.59
N ASP A 668 -9.87 -16.06 50.25
CA ASP A 668 -10.61 -16.16 51.51
C ASP A 668 -9.97 -15.34 52.63
#